data_AF-A0A482X697-F1
#
_entry.id   AF-A0A482X697-F1
#
_cell.length_a   1.000
_cell.length_b   1.000
_cell.length_c   1.000
_cell.angle_alpha   90.00
_cell.angle_beta   90.00
_cell.angle_gamma   90.00
#
_symmetry.space_group_name_H-M   'P 1'
#
loop_
_entity.id
_entity.type
_entity.pdbx_description
1 polymer ?
#
loop_
_entity_poly.entity_id
_entity_poly.type
_entity_poly.pdbx_seq_one_letter_code
_entity_poly.pdbx_strand_id
1 'polypeptide(L)'
;MGSSGQTDVWKALEEDEFLCTFLDKSSTKNQAIQQTLIVSEQLSRLTHGITLLEKELQQQVLENHDQLVTQATWVDKLETILSDLQSHTQRLLSSVERLRGKVIEPFNKLETQTVMLARLHATSDLLRRTARIQQLAKRLPTLEPVRASATISELDELCCDVDLSGLQILEDDQRLIRSETARVEKEGQQMLNQGLRSLNQAQVSSAIQVFRNLGILEREMNMLLDKSLNKVQQNAEKALDIQNYNPTERLNKSKGGPGRATGSMYPGNVSNFRNTLWTAWENVLYQVVHSQATQLALIQTVLCKKSNPLSLISDPPDEKNSEIAAIFWTHVNDLLSGKLSKAAESSSFIKQALEGEYPKLLRLHLDLHKKLQAEPLTANIFPDAGRCGHQFETAYLSKSVARLLDSVHSMFANESPPTTEDVDTLIRTVTNELSVSLIEEALSLTVARNIGKAVRLFCLKGEQMLSVRGEATQVIEPPTCGQQLNVSVANIAFYLATQVRRVATNMSATLSPAAVAELTKALGNADHLTKLIINPLLETAISPLCKQLTELGRNYKLLRAFRPLVSAAPQEVADCPLLGDLVPHSLALTCLFSRAPPELPANWSIDRLSQWLDSHKDEKQRLELLSGALQKYQQTVRQQNQQSFHPVYPILMQILEKGFQFTSSKK
;
A
#
# COMPACT_ATOMS: atom_id res chain seq x y z
N MET A 1 108.33 -65.95 42.65
CA MET A 1 108.56 -67.32 43.16
C MET A 1 109.73 -67.93 42.40
N GLY A 2 110.92 -68.11 42.93
CA GLY A 2 111.33 -67.91 44.32
C GLY A 2 112.84 -67.71 44.48
N SER A 3 113.18 -67.16 45.63
CA SER A 3 114.40 -67.45 46.40
C SER A 3 114.05 -67.06 47.85
N SER A 4 113.35 -67.92 48.60
CA SER A 4 114.00 -68.78 49.59
C SER A 4 115.37 -68.26 50.01
N GLY A 5 115.42 -67.51 51.11
CA GLY A 5 116.66 -67.21 51.82
C GLY A 5 116.71 -65.91 52.62
N GLN A 6 115.77 -64.98 52.46
CA GLN A 6 115.75 -63.78 53.30
C GLN A 6 114.88 -64.03 54.54
N THR A 7 115.57 -64.14 55.67
CA THR A 7 115.01 -63.99 57.02
C THR A 7 113.98 -62.87 57.02
N ASP A 8 112.72 -63.23 57.27
CA ASP A 8 111.57 -62.33 57.36
C ASP A 8 111.93 -61.17 58.28
N VAL A 9 111.95 -59.96 57.73
CA VAL A 9 112.46 -58.76 58.41
C VAL A 9 111.71 -58.52 59.72
N TRP A 10 110.42 -58.87 59.76
CA TRP A 10 109.60 -58.81 60.96
C TRP A 10 110.06 -59.80 62.04
N LYS A 11 110.43 -61.03 61.66
CA LYS A 11 111.01 -62.01 62.61
C LYS A 11 112.40 -61.58 63.09
N ALA A 12 113.22 -61.02 62.20
CA ALA A 12 114.55 -60.51 62.55
C ALA A 12 114.47 -59.29 63.51
N LEU A 13 113.39 -58.51 63.45
CA LEU A 13 113.12 -57.39 64.37
C LEU A 13 112.52 -57.84 65.71
N GLU A 14 111.78 -58.96 65.75
CA GLU A 14 111.20 -59.54 66.98
C GLU A 14 112.21 -60.34 67.82
N GLU A 15 113.17 -61.04 67.19
CA GLU A 15 114.16 -61.87 67.92
C GLU A 15 115.30 -61.07 68.59
N ASP A 16 115.50 -59.79 68.25
CA ASP A 16 116.52 -58.93 68.85
C ASP A 16 116.02 -58.28 70.16
N GLU A 17 116.63 -58.67 71.29
CA GLU A 17 116.30 -58.18 72.65
C GLU A 17 116.25 -56.65 72.77
N PHE A 18 116.97 -55.90 71.92
CA PHE A 18 116.95 -54.44 71.90
C PHE A 18 115.87 -53.88 70.96
N LEU A 19 115.76 -54.38 69.73
CA LEU A 19 114.84 -53.82 68.71
C LEU A 19 113.37 -54.18 68.95
N CYS A 20 113.09 -55.33 69.57
CA CYS A 20 111.72 -55.73 69.90
C CYS A 20 111.03 -54.75 70.86
N THR A 21 111.80 -54.05 71.70
CA THR A 21 111.27 -53.02 72.62
C THR A 21 110.67 -51.79 71.92
N PHE A 22 110.95 -51.59 70.62
CA PHE A 22 110.39 -50.51 69.80
C PHE A 22 109.17 -50.93 68.97
N LEU A 23 108.85 -52.23 68.91
CA LEU A 23 107.69 -52.75 68.19
C LEU A 23 106.40 -52.58 69.02
N ASP A 24 106.50 -52.61 70.35
CA ASP A 24 105.38 -52.40 71.27
C ASP A 24 105.18 -50.92 71.64
N LYS A 25 104.00 -50.38 71.31
CA LYS A 25 103.67 -48.95 71.45
C LYS A 25 103.46 -48.46 72.89
N SER A 26 103.59 -49.31 73.92
CA SER A 26 103.08 -49.03 75.28
C SER A 26 104.09 -49.09 76.45
N SER A 27 105.37 -49.43 76.26
CA SER A 27 106.37 -49.42 77.34
C SER A 27 107.09 -48.07 77.49
N THR A 28 107.06 -47.54 78.71
CA THR A 28 107.46 -46.19 79.12
C THR A 28 108.95 -45.91 78.85
N LYS A 29 109.27 -44.91 78.01
CA LYS A 29 110.63 -44.55 77.56
C LYS A 29 111.64 -44.13 78.64
N ASN A 30 111.32 -44.25 79.93
CA ASN A 30 112.20 -43.88 81.05
C ASN A 30 112.82 -45.07 81.80
N GLN A 31 112.67 -46.31 81.32
CA GLN A 31 113.28 -47.49 81.97
C GLN A 31 114.23 -48.33 81.07
N ALA A 32 114.49 -47.91 79.83
CA ALA A 32 115.45 -48.58 78.93
C ALA A 32 116.85 -47.91 78.88
N ILE A 33 117.17 -47.07 79.87
CA ILE A 33 118.58 -46.84 80.25
C ILE A 33 118.89 -47.92 81.30
N GLN A 34 118.96 -49.18 80.86
CA GLN A 34 119.61 -50.20 81.68
C GLN A 34 121.08 -49.78 81.80
N GLN A 35 121.50 -49.47 83.03
CA GLN A 35 122.80 -48.91 83.41
C GLN A 35 124.00 -49.87 83.19
N THR A 36 123.95 -50.70 82.15
CA THR A 36 124.94 -51.75 81.89
C THR A 36 125.53 -51.75 80.48
N LEU A 37 125.04 -50.93 79.53
CA LEU A 37 125.56 -50.85 78.15
C LEU A 37 125.84 -49.39 77.70
N ILE A 38 126.89 -49.20 76.90
CA ILE A 38 127.42 -47.88 76.49
C ILE A 38 126.67 -47.38 75.24
N VAL A 39 126.30 -46.09 75.22
CA VAL A 39 125.39 -45.42 74.23
C VAL A 39 125.71 -45.69 72.75
N SER A 40 126.97 -45.93 72.38
CA SER A 40 127.34 -46.17 70.97
C SER A 40 126.76 -47.46 70.40
N GLU A 41 126.54 -48.48 71.23
CA GLU A 41 126.09 -49.81 70.80
C GLU A 41 124.57 -49.85 70.57
N GLN A 42 123.81 -49.00 71.28
CA GLN A 42 122.36 -48.84 71.07
C GLN A 42 122.03 -48.17 69.73
N LEU A 43 122.85 -47.20 69.31
CA LEU A 43 122.63 -46.42 68.10
C LEU A 43 122.92 -47.22 66.82
N SER A 44 123.92 -48.12 66.85
CA SER A 44 124.22 -48.98 65.70
C SER A 44 123.11 -50.00 65.42
N ARG A 45 122.50 -50.56 66.47
CA ARG A 45 121.39 -51.50 66.32
C ARG A 45 120.13 -50.84 65.74
N LEU A 46 119.78 -49.64 66.20
CA LEU A 46 118.62 -48.89 65.65
C LEU A 46 118.80 -48.58 64.16
N THR A 47 120.03 -48.20 63.76
CA THR A 47 120.36 -47.90 62.36
C THR A 47 120.17 -49.12 61.45
N HIS A 48 120.51 -50.31 61.94
CA HIS A 48 120.29 -51.56 61.21
C HIS A 48 118.80 -51.85 60.96
N GLY A 49 117.94 -51.63 61.96
CA GLY A 49 116.49 -51.81 61.81
C GLY A 49 115.85 -50.89 60.75
N ILE A 50 116.30 -49.63 60.66
CA ILE A 50 115.82 -48.68 59.63
C ILE A 50 116.19 -49.17 58.23
N THR A 51 117.43 -49.62 58.04
CA THR A 51 117.89 -50.10 56.72
C THR A 51 117.14 -51.34 56.22
N LEU A 52 116.66 -52.18 57.15
CA LEU A 52 115.85 -53.35 56.83
C LEU A 52 114.45 -52.96 56.30
N LEU A 53 113.78 -52.01 56.96
CA LEU A 53 112.47 -51.49 56.55
C LEU A 53 112.51 -50.75 55.20
N GLU A 54 113.56 -49.98 54.97
CA GLU A 54 113.72 -49.19 53.75
C GLU A 54 113.82 -50.07 52.50
N LYS A 55 114.45 -51.25 52.63
CA LYS A 55 114.62 -52.21 51.54
C LYS A 55 113.31 -52.89 51.12
N GLU A 56 112.46 -53.23 52.07
CA GLU A 56 111.18 -53.89 51.81
C GLU A 56 110.18 -52.95 51.12
N LEU A 57 110.15 -51.67 51.55
CA LEU A 57 109.28 -50.65 50.96
C LEU A 57 109.63 -50.39 49.49
N GLN A 58 110.92 -50.46 49.16
CA GLN A 58 111.41 -50.31 47.79
C GLN A 58 110.98 -51.46 46.87
N GLN A 59 110.90 -52.69 47.38
CA GLN A 59 110.46 -53.86 46.61
C GLN A 59 108.97 -53.79 46.25
N GLN A 60 108.12 -53.43 47.22
CA GLN A 60 106.68 -53.25 46.99
C GLN A 60 106.36 -52.16 45.95
N VAL A 61 107.13 -51.06 45.95
CA VAL A 61 106.95 -49.96 44.98
C VAL A 61 107.35 -50.39 43.56
N LEU A 62 108.39 -51.23 43.43
CA LEU A 62 108.85 -51.72 42.12
C LEU A 62 107.86 -52.69 41.46
N GLU A 63 107.19 -53.54 42.23
CA GLU A 63 106.27 -54.55 41.68
C GLU A 63 104.98 -53.95 41.07
N ASN A 64 104.52 -52.77 41.53
CA ASN A 64 103.22 -52.18 41.13
C ASN A 64 103.32 -50.87 40.31
N HIS A 65 104.52 -50.47 39.89
CA HIS A 65 104.79 -49.20 39.21
C HIS A 65 103.97 -48.96 37.92
N ASP A 66 103.82 -49.98 37.07
CA ASP A 66 103.21 -49.84 35.74
C ASP A 66 101.69 -49.56 35.78
N GLN A 67 101.00 -50.17 36.76
CA GLN A 67 99.57 -49.91 36.98
C GLN A 67 99.33 -48.51 37.56
N LEU A 68 100.21 -48.03 38.43
CA LEU A 68 100.12 -46.69 38.99
C LEU A 68 100.31 -45.61 37.90
N VAL A 69 101.26 -45.82 36.98
CA VAL A 69 101.52 -44.88 35.89
C VAL A 69 100.38 -44.84 34.88
N THR A 70 99.83 -46.00 34.51
CA THR A 70 98.68 -46.04 33.58
C THR A 70 97.44 -45.38 34.19
N GLN A 71 97.14 -45.59 35.46
CA GLN A 71 96.06 -44.86 36.15
C GLN A 71 96.30 -43.35 36.17
N ALA A 72 97.54 -42.90 36.41
CA ALA A 72 97.89 -41.47 36.36
C ALA A 72 97.65 -40.86 34.97
N THR A 73 98.00 -41.58 33.88
CA THR A 73 97.75 -41.10 32.51
C THR A 73 96.25 -41.02 32.14
N TRP A 74 95.42 -41.90 32.71
CA TRP A 74 93.96 -41.83 32.52
C TRP A 74 93.33 -40.68 33.30
N VAL A 75 93.83 -40.39 34.50
CA VAL A 75 93.43 -39.23 35.28
C VAL A 75 93.78 -37.94 34.53
N ASP A 76 94.98 -37.83 33.96
CA ASP A 76 95.41 -36.66 33.17
C ASP A 76 94.54 -36.45 31.91
N LYS A 77 94.20 -37.54 31.19
CA LYS A 77 93.26 -37.47 30.06
C LYS A 77 91.85 -37.07 30.49
N LEU A 78 91.36 -37.60 31.62
CA LEU A 78 90.05 -37.26 32.14
C LEU A 78 90.00 -35.79 32.57
N GLU A 79 91.07 -35.29 33.21
CA GLU A 79 91.23 -33.90 33.60
C GLU A 79 91.25 -32.96 32.39
N THR A 80 91.91 -33.37 31.30
CA THR A 80 91.89 -32.64 30.02
C THR A 80 90.48 -32.56 29.42
N ILE A 81 89.75 -33.68 29.36
CA ILE A 81 88.37 -33.71 28.86
C ILE A 81 87.44 -32.88 29.76
N LEU A 82 87.63 -32.93 31.09
CA LEU A 82 86.88 -32.13 32.05
C LEU A 82 87.12 -30.64 31.84
N SER A 83 88.37 -30.24 31.62
CA SER A 83 88.76 -28.87 31.29
C SER A 83 88.11 -28.39 29.99
N ASP A 84 88.14 -29.22 28.93
CA ASP A 84 87.50 -28.90 27.66
C ASP A 84 85.98 -28.75 27.78
N LEU A 85 85.34 -29.66 28.52
CA LEU A 85 83.89 -29.65 28.78
C LEU A 85 83.50 -28.44 29.62
N GLN A 86 84.30 -28.08 30.63
CA GLN A 86 84.11 -26.85 31.39
C GLN A 86 84.23 -25.61 30.49
N SER A 87 85.20 -25.58 29.58
CA SER A 87 85.37 -24.48 28.63
C SER A 87 84.18 -24.37 27.66
N HIS A 88 83.69 -25.48 27.12
CA HIS A 88 82.53 -25.50 26.22
C HIS A 88 81.25 -25.10 26.95
N THR A 89 81.08 -25.53 28.19
CA THR A 89 79.95 -25.14 29.03
C THR A 89 79.96 -23.64 29.28
N GLN A 90 81.12 -23.05 29.61
CA GLN A 90 81.25 -21.59 29.77
C GLN A 90 81.00 -20.82 28.47
N ARG A 91 81.49 -21.30 27.33
CA ARG A 91 81.20 -20.69 26.01
C ARG A 91 79.72 -20.77 25.64
N LEU A 92 79.05 -21.86 25.98
CA LEU A 92 77.61 -22.01 25.76
C LEU A 92 76.83 -21.05 26.67
N LEU A 93 77.17 -21.00 27.96
CA LEU A 93 76.51 -20.15 28.95
C LEU A 93 76.62 -18.67 28.55
N SER A 94 77.83 -18.22 28.18
CA SER A 94 78.05 -16.87 27.66
C SER A 94 77.35 -16.59 26.34
N SER A 95 77.23 -17.58 25.44
CA SER A 95 76.47 -17.43 24.19
C SER A 95 74.97 -17.32 24.42
N VAL A 96 74.42 -18.07 25.39
CA VAL A 96 73.02 -18.00 25.81
C VAL A 96 72.73 -16.67 26.50
N GLU A 97 73.59 -16.19 27.39
CA GLU A 97 73.47 -14.86 28.00
C GLU A 97 73.51 -13.74 26.96
N ARG A 98 74.40 -13.85 25.97
CA ARG A 98 74.48 -12.90 24.85
C ARG A 98 73.23 -12.95 23.97
N LEU A 99 72.66 -14.13 23.74
CA LEU A 99 71.41 -14.29 22.97
C LEU A 99 70.21 -13.74 23.76
N ARG A 100 70.16 -13.96 25.08
CA ARG A 100 69.20 -13.35 26.00
C ARG A 100 69.28 -11.82 25.94
N GLY A 101 70.49 -11.23 26.03
CA GLY A 101 70.68 -9.78 25.89
C GLY A 101 70.30 -9.24 24.50
N LYS A 102 70.49 -10.03 23.43
CA LYS A 102 70.14 -9.60 22.05
C LYS A 102 68.68 -9.80 21.67
N VAL A 103 67.93 -10.65 22.36
CA VAL A 103 66.56 -11.01 21.99
C VAL A 103 65.55 -10.63 23.07
N ILE A 104 65.77 -11.05 24.32
CA ILE A 104 64.80 -10.88 25.40
C ILE A 104 64.73 -9.41 25.84
N GLU A 105 65.87 -8.73 25.99
CA GLU A 105 65.88 -7.31 26.40
C GLU A 105 65.23 -6.40 25.34
N PRO A 106 65.56 -6.50 24.03
CA PRO A 106 64.87 -5.74 22.99
C PRO A 106 63.39 -6.10 22.88
N PHE A 107 63.01 -7.36 23.06
CA PHE A 107 61.60 -7.77 23.07
C PHE A 107 60.83 -7.07 24.21
N ASN A 108 61.33 -7.13 25.44
CA ASN A 108 60.68 -6.47 26.58
C ASN A 108 60.62 -4.95 26.39
N LYS A 109 61.65 -4.36 25.78
CA LYS A 109 61.67 -2.94 25.44
C LYS A 109 60.65 -2.60 24.35
N LEU A 110 60.50 -3.45 23.34
CA LEU A 110 59.52 -3.26 22.27
C LEU A 110 58.10 -3.39 22.82
N GLU A 111 57.82 -4.43 23.61
CA GLU A 111 56.51 -4.64 24.26
C GLU A 111 56.10 -3.44 25.11
N THR A 112 57.01 -2.96 25.98
CA THR A 112 56.75 -1.77 26.80
C THR A 112 56.55 -0.51 25.96
N GLN A 113 57.32 -0.31 24.90
CA GLN A 113 57.15 0.82 23.98
C GLN A 113 55.84 0.73 23.19
N THR A 114 55.42 -0.44 22.75
CA THR A 114 54.14 -0.64 22.04
C THR A 114 52.96 -0.34 22.96
N VAL A 115 53.00 -0.78 24.22
CA VAL A 115 51.98 -0.45 25.22
C VAL A 115 51.96 1.06 25.50
N MET A 116 53.13 1.68 25.66
CA MET A 116 53.24 3.13 25.85
C MET A 116 52.67 3.91 24.65
N LEU A 117 52.99 3.48 23.43
CA LEU A 117 52.50 4.09 22.20
C LEU A 117 50.97 3.94 22.07
N ALA A 118 50.43 2.76 22.37
CA ALA A 118 48.98 2.53 22.37
C ALA A 118 48.26 3.44 23.37
N ARG A 119 48.80 3.58 24.60
CA ARG A 119 48.26 4.49 25.62
C ARG A 119 48.35 5.96 25.20
N LEU A 120 49.46 6.37 24.57
CA LEU A 120 49.63 7.73 24.05
C LEU A 120 48.64 8.04 22.93
N HIS A 121 48.42 7.10 22.00
CA HIS A 121 47.42 7.27 20.94
C HIS A 121 46.01 7.38 21.51
N ALA A 122 45.62 6.49 22.43
CA ALA A 122 44.32 6.56 23.09
C ALA A 122 44.13 7.89 23.84
N THR A 123 45.16 8.37 24.54
CA THR A 123 45.12 9.65 25.25
C THR A 123 45.01 10.83 24.28
N SER A 124 45.77 10.81 23.17
CA SER A 124 45.72 11.87 22.17
C SER A 124 44.37 11.91 21.44
N ASP A 125 43.79 10.76 21.11
CA ASP A 125 42.47 10.68 20.50
C ASP A 125 41.40 11.22 21.46
N LEU A 126 41.42 10.79 22.73
CA LEU A 126 40.52 11.30 23.76
C LEU A 126 40.60 12.84 23.89
N LEU A 127 41.82 13.40 23.96
CA LEU A 127 42.04 14.85 24.02
C LEU A 127 41.51 15.59 22.79
N ARG A 128 41.72 15.04 21.59
CA ARG A 128 41.20 15.63 20.35
C ARG A 128 39.68 15.61 20.31
N ARG A 129 39.06 14.49 20.70
CA ARG A 129 37.60 14.35 20.81
C ARG A 129 37.03 15.32 21.83
N THR A 130 37.60 15.39 23.04
CA THR A 130 37.12 16.32 24.08
C THR A 130 37.24 17.78 23.62
N ALA A 131 38.36 18.17 23.01
CA ALA A 131 38.53 19.53 22.49
C ALA A 131 37.52 19.84 21.37
N ARG A 132 37.24 18.88 20.49
CA ARG A 132 36.23 19.04 19.43
C ARG A 132 34.82 19.18 20.00
N ILE A 133 34.44 18.33 20.95
CA ILE A 133 33.15 18.39 21.65
C ILE A 133 32.95 19.77 22.29
N GLN A 134 33.95 20.26 23.03
CA GLN A 134 33.91 21.59 23.65
C GLN A 134 33.75 22.72 22.62
N GLN A 135 34.47 22.64 21.51
CA GLN A 135 34.38 23.64 20.44
C GLN A 135 32.98 23.68 19.81
N LEU A 136 32.38 22.50 19.57
CA LEU A 136 31.05 22.37 18.97
C LEU A 136 29.95 22.77 19.96
N ALA A 137 30.01 22.27 21.20
CA ALA A 137 29.05 22.60 22.26
C ALA A 137 28.98 24.10 22.52
N LYS A 138 30.13 24.79 22.58
CA LYS A 138 30.18 26.25 22.80
C LYS A 138 29.54 27.06 21.67
N ARG A 139 29.54 26.55 20.43
CA ARG A 139 28.93 27.24 19.28
C ARG A 139 27.42 27.02 19.21
N LEU A 140 26.92 25.94 19.80
CA LEU A 140 25.55 25.45 19.66
C LEU A 140 24.46 26.49 19.97
N PRO A 141 24.56 27.33 21.03
CA PRO A 141 23.53 28.30 21.37
C PRO A 141 23.32 29.42 20.34
N THR A 142 24.32 29.67 19.48
CA THR A 142 24.28 30.76 18.48
C THR A 142 23.79 30.30 17.10
N LEU A 143 23.56 28.99 16.92
CA LEU A 143 23.23 28.42 15.63
C LEU A 143 21.71 28.36 15.41
N GLU A 144 21.32 28.66 14.18
CA GLU A 144 19.98 28.41 13.63
C GLU A 144 19.62 26.91 13.70
N PRO A 145 18.35 26.54 13.90
CA PRO A 145 17.92 25.18 14.25
C PRO A 145 18.41 24.10 13.26
N VAL A 146 18.40 24.37 11.95
CA VAL A 146 18.92 23.41 10.94
C VAL A 146 20.41 23.16 11.12
N ARG A 147 21.20 24.22 11.34
CA ARG A 147 22.66 24.10 11.54
C ARG A 147 22.98 23.51 12.91
N ALA A 148 22.24 23.92 13.94
CA ALA A 148 22.36 23.37 15.29
C ALA A 148 22.09 21.86 15.30
N SER A 149 21.03 21.40 14.61
CA SER A 149 20.73 19.96 14.50
C SER A 149 21.84 19.16 13.81
N ALA A 150 22.48 19.72 12.78
CA ALA A 150 23.63 19.08 12.12
C ALA A 150 24.84 19.00 13.05
N THR A 151 25.11 20.06 13.82
CA THR A 151 26.16 20.05 14.85
C THR A 151 25.86 19.05 15.97
N ILE A 152 24.60 18.87 16.36
CA ILE A 152 24.20 17.86 17.36
C ILE A 152 24.43 16.46 16.82
N SER A 153 24.07 16.19 15.56
CA SER A 153 24.38 14.91 14.91
C SER A 153 25.89 14.61 14.90
N GLU A 154 26.73 15.60 14.58
CA GLU A 154 28.20 15.46 14.65
C GLU A 154 28.68 15.18 16.08
N LEU A 155 28.06 15.83 17.08
CA LEU A 155 28.37 15.61 18.50
C LEU A 155 28.00 14.19 18.96
N ASP A 156 26.85 13.67 18.52
CA ASP A 156 26.41 12.31 18.83
C ASP A 156 27.34 11.28 18.18
N GLU A 157 27.74 11.47 16.92
CA GLU A 157 28.72 10.62 16.23
C GLU A 157 30.08 10.57 16.97
N LEU A 158 30.56 11.72 17.47
CA LEU A 158 31.81 11.79 18.23
C LEU A 158 31.75 11.02 19.57
N CYS A 159 30.54 10.82 20.11
CA CYS A 159 30.28 10.16 21.37
C CYS A 159 29.88 8.68 21.23
N CYS A 160 29.58 8.17 20.03
CA CYS A 160 29.07 6.81 19.82
C CYS A 160 30.03 5.70 20.27
N ASP A 161 31.33 5.82 19.96
CA ASP A 161 32.30 4.71 20.11
C ASP A 161 33.15 4.78 21.38
N VAL A 162 32.98 5.81 22.23
CA VAL A 162 33.84 6.07 23.39
C VAL A 162 33.01 6.44 24.60
N ASP A 163 33.22 5.72 25.72
CA ASP A 163 32.63 6.11 27.00
C ASP A 163 33.35 7.34 27.56
N LEU A 164 32.66 8.49 27.52
CA LEU A 164 33.12 9.76 28.08
C LEU A 164 32.60 10.01 29.50
N SER A 165 31.98 9.02 30.13
CA SER A 165 31.43 9.12 31.49
C SER A 165 32.55 9.31 32.52
N GLY A 166 32.32 10.21 33.49
CA GLY A 166 33.28 10.50 34.57
C GLY A 166 34.31 11.60 34.25
N LEU A 167 34.28 12.17 33.04
CA LEU A 167 35.07 13.37 32.70
C LEU A 167 34.38 14.64 33.20
N GLN A 168 34.75 15.10 34.40
CA GLN A 168 34.19 16.32 35.03
C GLN A 168 34.22 17.55 34.11
N ILE A 169 35.23 17.67 33.26
CA ILE A 169 35.42 18.78 32.32
C ILE A 169 34.28 18.85 31.29
N LEU A 170 33.66 17.73 30.94
CA LEU A 170 32.59 17.65 29.94
C LEU A 170 31.18 17.67 30.56
N GLU A 171 31.03 17.65 31.88
CA GLU A 171 29.70 17.60 32.52
C GLU A 171 28.84 18.83 32.21
N ASP A 172 29.48 20.01 32.15
CA ASP A 172 28.79 21.26 31.79
C ASP A 172 28.43 21.27 30.30
N ASP A 173 29.34 20.81 29.43
CA ASP A 173 29.10 20.71 27.98
C ASP A 173 27.98 19.69 27.67
N GLN A 174 27.96 18.53 28.32
CA GLN A 174 26.91 17.53 28.17
C GLN A 174 25.54 18.08 28.61
N ARG A 175 25.49 18.85 29.71
CA ARG A 175 24.27 19.54 30.14
C ARG A 175 23.82 20.57 29.10
N LEU A 176 24.75 21.33 28.53
CA LEU A 176 24.46 22.29 27.47
C LEU A 176 23.93 21.60 26.21
N ILE A 177 24.57 20.51 25.75
CA ILE A 177 24.15 19.74 24.58
C ILE A 177 22.72 19.22 24.78
N ARG A 178 22.39 18.65 25.95
CA ARG A 178 21.03 18.18 26.25
C ARG A 178 20.00 19.33 26.23
N SER A 179 20.34 20.46 26.84
CA SER A 179 19.48 21.66 26.86
C SER A 179 19.22 22.20 25.45
N GLU A 180 20.28 22.32 24.65
CA GLU A 180 20.18 22.81 23.27
C GLU A 180 19.47 21.81 22.35
N THR A 181 19.66 20.51 22.55
CA THR A 181 18.90 19.48 21.82
C THR A 181 17.41 19.63 22.06
N ALA A 182 16.99 19.83 23.31
CA ALA A 182 15.59 20.09 23.64
C ALA A 182 15.06 21.41 23.04
N ARG A 183 15.91 22.47 22.97
CA ARG A 183 15.56 23.73 22.30
C ARG A 183 15.34 23.52 20.81
N VAL A 184 16.29 22.88 20.12
CA VAL A 184 16.26 22.64 18.67
C VAL A 184 15.10 21.72 18.29
N GLU A 185 14.79 20.71 19.10
CA GLU A 185 13.62 19.85 18.93
C GLU A 185 12.32 20.68 19.00
N LYS A 186 12.18 21.52 20.02
CA LYS A 186 11.01 22.39 20.20
C LYS A 186 10.86 23.41 19.06
N GLU A 187 11.96 24.02 18.61
CA GLU A 187 11.96 24.92 17.45
C GLU A 187 11.60 24.17 16.17
N GLY A 188 12.13 22.96 15.95
CA GLY A 188 11.74 22.09 14.85
C GLY A 188 10.23 21.79 14.84
N GLN A 189 9.65 21.47 15.99
CA GLN A 189 8.20 21.27 16.14
C GLN A 189 7.40 22.55 15.85
N GLN A 190 7.87 23.71 16.30
CA GLN A 190 7.22 24.99 15.99
C GLN A 190 7.27 25.32 14.50
N MET A 191 8.44 25.13 13.87
CA MET A 191 8.63 25.30 12.43
C MET A 191 7.72 24.38 11.64
N LEU A 192 7.59 23.11 12.03
CA LEU A 192 6.68 22.16 11.40
C LEU A 192 5.23 22.65 11.53
N ASN A 193 4.77 22.97 12.74
CA ASN A 193 3.39 23.41 12.97
C ASN A 193 3.06 24.71 12.20
N GLN A 194 3.98 25.68 12.14
CA GLN A 194 3.79 26.91 11.39
C GLN A 194 3.83 26.67 9.88
N GLY A 195 4.75 25.84 9.41
CA GLY A 195 4.87 25.43 8.01
C GLY A 195 3.61 24.71 7.52
N LEU A 196 3.02 23.83 8.33
CA LEU A 196 1.78 23.13 8.00
C LEU A 196 0.55 24.05 8.01
N ARG A 197 0.50 25.04 8.91
CA ARG A 197 -0.60 26.02 8.95
C ARG A 197 -0.56 27.00 7.78
N SER A 198 0.64 27.40 7.36
CA SER A 198 0.86 28.34 6.26
C SER A 198 1.05 27.65 4.90
N LEU A 199 1.07 26.31 4.87
CA LEU A 199 1.42 25.48 3.72
C LEU A 199 2.77 25.86 3.09
N ASN A 200 3.72 26.32 3.90
CA ASN A 200 5.04 26.73 3.45
C ASN A 200 5.99 25.52 3.31
N GLN A 201 6.21 25.08 2.08
CA GLN A 201 7.05 23.93 1.77
C GLN A 201 8.49 24.08 2.29
N ALA A 202 9.08 25.29 2.24
CA ALA A 202 10.46 25.50 2.69
C ALA A 202 10.60 25.33 4.20
N GLN A 203 9.65 25.86 4.98
CA GLN A 203 9.64 25.69 6.45
C GLN A 203 9.45 24.24 6.86
N VAL A 204 8.51 23.52 6.22
CA VAL A 204 8.31 22.08 6.45
C VAL A 204 9.58 21.29 6.10
N SER A 205 10.25 21.66 5.01
CA SER A 205 11.50 21.03 4.58
C SER A 205 12.65 21.25 5.57
N SER A 206 12.75 22.43 6.17
CA SER A 206 13.74 22.73 7.21
C SER A 206 13.43 21.98 8.51
N ALA A 207 12.16 21.89 8.92
CA ALA A 207 11.76 21.12 10.10
C ALA A 207 12.04 19.62 9.93
N ILE A 208 11.71 19.04 8.77
CA ILE A 208 12.03 17.64 8.46
C ILE A 208 13.55 17.40 8.49
N GLN A 209 14.35 18.36 8.02
CA GLN A 209 15.80 18.26 8.09
C GLN A 209 16.30 18.22 9.55
N VAL A 210 15.75 19.08 10.41
CA VAL A 210 16.07 19.08 11.85
C VAL A 210 15.77 17.71 12.45
N PHE A 211 14.58 17.14 12.19
CA PHE A 211 14.22 15.84 12.74
C PHE A 211 15.05 14.68 12.19
N ARG A 212 15.47 14.75 10.92
CA ARG A 212 16.37 13.75 10.32
C ARG A 212 17.74 13.80 10.99
N ASN A 213 18.31 14.99 11.16
CA ASN A 213 19.61 15.18 11.81
C ASN A 213 19.59 14.76 13.29
N LEU A 214 18.46 14.92 13.98
CA LEU A 214 18.30 14.49 15.38
C LEU A 214 17.90 13.00 15.53
N GLY A 215 17.69 12.27 14.43
CA GLY A 215 17.26 10.87 14.47
C GLY A 215 15.84 10.63 15.02
N ILE A 216 14.97 11.64 15.06
CA ILE A 216 13.61 11.55 15.64
C ILE A 216 12.48 11.63 14.60
N LEU A 217 12.81 11.56 13.30
CA LEU A 217 11.84 11.76 12.22
C LEU A 217 10.63 10.82 12.30
N GLU A 218 10.84 9.51 12.43
CA GLU A 218 9.76 8.52 12.47
C GLU A 218 8.81 8.76 13.65
N ARG A 219 9.38 9.05 14.84
CA ARG A 219 8.62 9.36 16.04
C ARG A 219 7.72 10.59 15.85
N GLU A 220 8.27 11.68 15.30
CA GLU A 220 7.51 12.91 15.05
C GLU A 220 6.43 12.73 13.97
N MET A 221 6.72 11.95 12.91
CA MET A 221 5.75 11.64 11.86
C MET A 221 4.57 10.81 12.39
N ASN A 222 4.84 9.78 13.20
CA ASN A 222 3.80 8.97 13.85
C ASN A 222 2.96 9.81 14.82
N MET A 223 3.59 10.63 15.67
CA MET A 223 2.87 11.53 16.57
C MET A 223 1.99 12.54 15.80
N LEU A 224 2.45 13.04 14.65
CA LEU A 224 1.64 13.93 13.81
C LEU A 224 0.45 13.21 13.19
N LEU A 225 0.64 12.00 12.69
CA LEU A 225 -0.43 11.16 12.16
C LEU A 225 -1.50 10.92 13.23
N ASP A 226 -1.11 10.48 14.42
CA ASP A 226 -2.00 10.25 15.55
C ASP A 226 -2.74 11.51 15.96
N LYS A 227 -2.04 12.65 16.02
CA LYS A 227 -2.66 13.95 16.34
C LYS A 227 -3.70 14.36 15.30
N SER A 228 -3.42 14.10 14.02
CA SER A 228 -4.32 14.41 12.91
C SER A 228 -5.58 13.52 12.97
N LEU A 229 -5.40 12.22 13.21
CA LEU A 229 -6.49 11.26 13.38
C LEU A 229 -7.36 11.59 14.59
N ASN A 230 -6.74 11.88 15.75
CA ASN A 230 -7.46 12.28 16.96
C ASN A 230 -8.28 13.57 16.76
N LYS A 231 -7.75 14.53 16.00
CA LYS A 231 -8.48 15.76 15.67
C LYS A 231 -9.70 15.47 14.81
N VAL A 232 -9.58 14.62 13.78
CA VAL A 232 -10.73 14.18 12.97
C VAL A 232 -11.75 13.46 13.86
N GLN A 233 -11.28 12.55 14.72
CA GLN A 233 -12.12 11.78 15.64
C GLN A 233 -12.97 12.67 16.55
N GLN A 234 -12.34 13.61 17.25
CA GLN A 234 -13.04 14.48 18.18
C GLN A 234 -14.06 15.39 17.48
N ASN A 235 -13.78 15.85 16.26
CA ASN A 235 -14.72 16.67 15.50
C ASN A 235 -15.88 15.84 14.95
N ALA A 236 -15.62 14.60 14.49
CA ALA A 236 -16.66 13.68 14.06
C ALA A 236 -17.58 13.27 15.23
N GLU A 237 -17.03 12.96 16.41
CA GLU A 237 -17.82 12.66 17.62
C GLU A 237 -18.71 13.84 18.00
N LYS A 238 -18.17 15.07 18.01
CA LYS A 238 -18.96 16.28 18.31
C LYS A 238 -20.07 16.52 17.29
N ALA A 239 -19.80 16.28 16.01
CA ALA A 239 -20.77 16.44 14.92
C ALA A 239 -21.84 15.34 14.86
N LEU A 240 -21.62 14.19 15.53
CA LEU A 240 -22.57 13.08 15.56
C LEU A 240 -23.24 12.91 16.93
N ASP A 241 -23.01 13.83 17.86
CA ASP A 241 -23.62 13.79 19.18
C ASP A 241 -24.97 14.52 19.20
N ILE A 242 -26.05 13.77 19.43
CA ILE A 242 -27.42 14.30 19.45
C ILE A 242 -27.64 15.36 20.54
N GLN A 243 -26.87 15.33 21.64
CA GLN A 243 -27.00 16.30 22.73
C GLN A 243 -26.57 17.71 22.32
N ASN A 244 -25.72 17.85 21.30
CA ASN A 244 -25.29 19.15 20.80
C ASN A 244 -26.39 19.90 20.03
N TYR A 245 -27.48 19.23 19.66
CA TYR A 245 -28.55 19.77 18.83
C TYR A 245 -29.82 20.16 19.60
N ASN A 246 -29.81 20.04 20.94
CA ASN A 246 -30.91 20.49 21.80
C ASN A 246 -30.60 21.87 22.41
N PRO A 247 -31.20 22.97 21.89
CA PRO A 247 -30.96 24.32 22.40
C PRO A 247 -31.57 24.59 23.80
N THR A 248 -32.51 23.77 24.27
CA THR A 248 -33.34 24.06 25.46
C THR A 248 -32.70 23.73 26.81
N GLU A 249 -31.62 22.97 26.88
CA GLU A 249 -30.99 22.61 28.17
C GLU A 249 -29.81 23.50 28.59
N ARG A 250 -29.21 24.26 27.66
CA ARG A 250 -28.04 25.11 28.01
C ARG A 250 -28.40 26.33 28.86
N LEU A 251 -29.68 26.73 28.93
CA LEU A 251 -30.13 27.91 29.69
C LEU A 251 -30.81 27.59 31.04
N ASN A 252 -31.16 26.34 31.33
CA ASN A 252 -32.01 25.99 32.49
C ASN A 252 -31.39 24.96 33.45
N LYS A 253 -30.08 25.05 33.73
CA LYS A 253 -29.44 24.22 34.77
C LYS A 253 -29.73 24.66 36.23
N SER A 254 -30.62 25.62 36.50
CA SER A 254 -30.77 26.18 37.86
C SER A 254 -32.14 26.13 38.55
N LYS A 255 -33.20 25.52 37.99
CA LYS A 255 -34.47 25.37 38.73
C LYS A 255 -35.18 24.04 38.46
N GLY A 256 -34.77 22.99 39.17
CA GLY A 256 -35.51 21.73 39.28
C GLY A 256 -36.58 21.84 40.35
N GLY A 257 -37.85 21.99 39.93
CA GLY A 257 -39.03 21.79 40.78
C GLY A 257 -39.65 20.41 40.51
N PRO A 258 -40.19 19.72 41.53
CA PRO A 258 -40.72 18.36 41.37
C PRO A 258 -42.04 18.40 40.57
N GLY A 259 -42.12 17.61 39.49
CA GLY A 259 -43.34 17.44 38.69
C GLY A 259 -43.21 17.75 37.19
N ARG A 260 -42.06 18.19 36.69
CA ARG A 260 -41.80 18.18 35.25
C ARG A 260 -41.24 16.82 34.85
N ALA A 261 -41.99 16.08 34.03
CA ALA A 261 -41.47 14.93 33.29
C ALA A 261 -40.09 15.30 32.73
N THR A 262 -39.11 14.42 32.95
CA THR A 262 -37.78 14.49 32.32
C THR A 262 -37.95 14.95 30.88
N GLY A 263 -37.40 16.13 30.60
CA GLY A 263 -37.63 16.86 29.35
C GLY A 263 -37.42 15.97 28.14
N SER A 264 -38.32 16.10 27.17
CA SER A 264 -38.27 15.44 25.87
C SER A 264 -36.83 15.34 25.35
N MET A 265 -36.31 14.12 25.32
CA MET A 265 -35.02 13.74 24.72
C MET A 265 -35.03 13.86 23.18
N TYR A 266 -36.10 14.42 22.62
CA TYR A 266 -36.41 14.49 21.20
C TYR A 266 -36.14 15.90 20.63
N PRO A 267 -35.52 16.01 19.44
CA PRO A 267 -35.43 17.29 18.75
C PRO A 267 -36.85 17.79 18.41
N GLY A 268 -37.25 18.92 18.99
CA GLY A 268 -38.60 19.49 18.77
C GLY A 268 -38.87 19.89 17.31
N ASN A 269 -37.84 19.95 16.46
CA ASN A 269 -37.97 20.12 15.01
C ASN A 269 -36.96 19.23 14.27
N VAL A 270 -37.44 18.11 13.72
CA VAL A 270 -36.62 17.11 13.00
C VAL A 270 -35.94 17.72 11.77
N SER A 271 -36.58 18.67 11.07
CA SER A 271 -35.98 19.33 9.91
C SER A 271 -34.78 20.20 10.31
N ASN A 272 -34.91 20.96 11.41
CA ASN A 272 -33.80 21.77 11.91
C ASN A 272 -32.63 20.90 12.38
N PHE A 273 -32.93 19.81 13.10
CA PHE A 273 -31.93 18.83 13.51
C PHE A 273 -31.14 18.28 12.30
N ARG A 274 -31.84 17.82 11.25
CA ARG A 274 -31.17 17.30 10.04
C ARG A 274 -30.31 18.35 9.37
N ASN A 275 -30.78 19.58 9.23
CA ASN A 275 -29.99 20.66 8.64
C ASN A 275 -28.71 20.90 9.44
N THR A 276 -28.80 21.02 10.77
CA THR A 276 -27.61 21.26 11.61
C THR A 276 -26.66 20.05 11.63
N LEU A 277 -27.18 18.82 11.62
CA LEU A 277 -26.38 17.59 11.51
C LEU A 277 -25.54 17.61 10.22
N TRP A 278 -26.17 17.86 9.08
CA TRP A 278 -25.47 17.88 7.80
C TRP A 278 -24.46 19.01 7.68
N THR A 279 -24.79 20.22 8.17
CA THR A 279 -23.82 21.32 8.23
C THR A 279 -22.63 20.98 9.13
N ALA A 280 -22.86 20.30 10.26
CA ALA A 280 -21.78 19.85 11.12
C ALA A 280 -20.89 18.80 10.44
N TRP A 281 -21.48 17.81 9.76
CA TRP A 281 -20.74 16.78 9.02
C TRP A 281 -19.96 17.38 7.83
N GLU A 282 -20.57 18.29 7.10
CA GLU A 282 -19.92 19.06 6.03
C GLU A 282 -18.68 19.80 6.55
N ASN A 283 -18.78 20.46 7.71
CA ASN A 283 -17.63 21.11 8.34
C ASN A 283 -16.53 20.12 8.72
N VAL A 284 -16.86 18.93 9.23
CA VAL A 284 -15.87 17.88 9.52
C VAL A 284 -15.11 17.51 8.25
N LEU A 285 -15.82 17.25 7.14
CA LEU A 285 -15.19 16.86 5.88
C LEU A 285 -14.37 18.00 5.26
N TYR A 286 -14.97 19.19 5.09
CA TYR A 286 -14.38 20.25 4.29
C TYR A 286 -13.41 21.16 5.05
N GLN A 287 -13.54 21.28 6.37
CA GLN A 287 -12.64 22.12 7.18
C GLN A 287 -11.61 21.28 7.93
N VAL A 288 -12.00 20.13 8.48
CA VAL A 288 -11.08 19.31 9.29
C VAL A 288 -10.35 18.31 8.41
N VAL A 289 -11.06 17.38 7.76
CA VAL A 289 -10.43 16.30 6.97
C VAL A 289 -9.62 16.87 5.82
N HIS A 290 -10.20 17.77 5.01
CA HIS A 290 -9.47 18.43 3.93
C HIS A 290 -8.19 19.12 4.43
N SER A 291 -8.27 19.91 5.51
CA SER A 291 -7.09 20.61 6.06
C SER A 291 -6.00 19.64 6.51
N GLN A 292 -6.36 18.55 7.20
CA GLN A 292 -5.37 17.56 7.65
C GLN A 292 -4.79 16.77 6.46
N ALA A 293 -5.61 16.41 5.47
CA ALA A 293 -5.17 15.71 4.26
C ALA A 293 -4.17 16.55 3.46
N THR A 294 -4.44 17.83 3.22
CA THR A 294 -3.51 18.75 2.53
C THR A 294 -2.19 18.91 3.31
N GLN A 295 -2.25 18.99 4.65
CA GLN A 295 -1.06 19.10 5.50
C GLN A 295 -0.17 17.86 5.42
N LEU A 296 -0.75 16.66 5.48
CA LEU A 296 0.00 15.41 5.40
C LEU A 296 0.51 15.15 3.98
N ALA A 297 -0.24 15.55 2.96
CA ALA A 297 0.21 15.53 1.56
C ALA A 297 1.44 16.44 1.33
N LEU A 298 1.49 17.62 1.99
CA LEU A 298 2.66 18.49 1.95
C LEU A 298 3.89 17.78 2.51
N ILE A 299 3.75 17.12 3.66
CA ILE A 299 4.84 16.38 4.29
C ILE A 299 5.31 15.24 3.40
N GLN A 300 4.38 14.42 2.92
CA GLN A 300 4.69 13.33 2.00
C GLN A 300 5.47 13.82 0.79
N THR A 301 5.01 14.90 0.15
CA THR A 301 5.70 15.50 -1.00
C THR A 301 7.12 15.95 -0.66
N VAL A 302 7.32 16.54 0.52
CA VAL A 302 8.64 17.00 0.97
C VAL A 302 9.57 15.82 1.30
N LEU A 303 9.03 14.75 1.90
CA LEU A 303 9.76 13.52 2.19
C LEU A 303 10.23 12.84 0.88
N CYS A 304 9.35 12.75 -0.12
CA CYS A 304 9.69 12.17 -1.43
C CYS A 304 10.75 13.01 -2.18
N LYS A 305 10.62 14.34 -2.20
CA LYS A 305 11.56 15.24 -2.92
C LYS A 305 12.97 15.29 -2.33
N LYS A 306 13.13 14.97 -1.04
CA LYS A 306 14.42 14.99 -0.33
C LYS A 306 15.09 13.61 -0.22
N SER A 307 14.53 12.60 -0.89
CA SER A 307 15.26 11.37 -1.20
C SER A 307 16.13 11.65 -2.44
N ASN A 308 17.31 12.23 -2.24
CA ASN A 308 18.20 12.67 -3.34
C ASN A 308 19.38 11.69 -3.54
N PRO A 309 19.88 11.51 -4.79
CA PRO A 309 20.65 10.35 -5.25
C PRO A 309 22.16 10.35 -4.92
N LEU A 310 22.60 11.13 -3.93
CA LEU A 310 24.04 11.35 -3.64
C LEU A 310 24.46 10.92 -2.24
N SER A 311 23.59 10.24 -1.48
CA SER A 311 24.02 9.52 -0.29
C SER A 311 24.63 8.18 -0.73
N LEU A 312 25.95 8.10 -0.74
CA LEU A 312 26.70 6.84 -0.93
C LEU A 312 26.54 5.88 0.28
N ILE A 313 25.83 6.30 1.31
CA ILE A 313 25.46 5.49 2.47
C ILE A 313 23.95 5.33 2.42
N SER A 314 23.56 4.15 1.97
CA SER A 314 22.20 3.70 1.80
C SER A 314 21.50 3.62 3.16
N ASP A 315 20.56 4.52 3.42
CA ASP A 315 19.33 4.09 4.07
C ASP A 315 18.33 3.80 2.96
N PRO A 316 17.72 2.60 2.91
CA PRO A 316 16.60 2.38 2.01
C PRO A 316 15.55 3.46 2.31
N PRO A 317 14.85 4.01 1.30
CA PRO A 317 13.72 4.86 1.58
C PRO A 317 12.77 4.04 2.47
N ASP A 318 12.55 4.48 3.71
CA ASP A 318 11.50 3.91 4.55
C ASP A 318 10.18 4.09 3.79
N GLU A 319 9.76 3.06 3.05
CA GLU A 319 8.58 3.06 2.20
C GLU A 319 7.35 3.53 3.00
N LYS A 320 7.29 3.15 4.29
CA LYS A 320 6.22 3.52 5.22
C LYS A 320 6.12 5.03 5.49
N ASN A 321 7.24 5.73 5.64
CA ASN A 321 7.24 7.18 5.91
C ASN A 321 6.90 7.99 4.66
N SER A 322 7.17 7.42 3.48
CA SER A 322 6.85 8.02 2.18
C SER A 322 5.35 7.99 1.84
N GLU A 323 4.53 7.26 2.61
CA GLU A 323 3.09 7.07 2.34
C GLU A 323 2.19 7.60 3.45
N ILE A 324 2.70 8.46 4.33
CA ILE A 324 1.97 8.97 5.50
C ILE A 324 0.58 9.54 5.20
N ALA A 325 0.39 10.22 4.06
CA ALA A 325 -0.91 10.76 3.69
C ALA A 325 -1.86 9.66 3.18
N ALA A 326 -1.36 8.68 2.42
CA ALA A 326 -2.16 7.54 1.99
C ALA A 326 -2.62 6.69 3.18
N ILE A 327 -1.70 6.42 4.13
CA ILE A 327 -2.00 5.75 5.40
C ILE A 327 -3.09 6.55 6.14
N PHE A 328 -2.92 7.86 6.33
CA PHE A 328 -3.95 8.71 6.94
C PHE A 328 -5.31 8.59 6.26
N TRP A 329 -5.38 8.58 4.93
CA TRP A 329 -6.64 8.49 4.20
C TRP A 329 -7.40 7.19 4.47
N THR A 330 -6.70 6.07 4.49
CA THR A 330 -7.30 4.77 4.84
C THR A 330 -7.85 4.77 6.27
N HIS A 331 -7.04 5.21 7.24
CA HIS A 331 -7.45 5.31 8.64
C HIS A 331 -8.62 6.27 8.85
N VAL A 332 -8.67 7.41 8.15
CA VAL A 332 -9.79 8.36 8.25
C VAL A 332 -11.07 7.74 7.71
N ASN A 333 -11.03 7.02 6.58
CA ASN A 333 -12.21 6.37 6.03
C ASN A 333 -12.78 5.32 6.99
N ASP A 334 -11.93 4.49 7.58
CA ASP A 334 -12.35 3.49 8.57
C ASP A 334 -12.87 4.14 9.84
N LEU A 335 -12.20 5.19 10.31
CA LEU A 335 -12.59 5.94 11.51
C LEU A 335 -13.96 6.59 11.32
N LEU A 336 -14.18 7.33 10.23
CA LEU A 336 -15.45 8.00 9.97
C LEU A 336 -16.58 6.99 9.77
N SER A 337 -16.32 5.88 9.08
CA SER A 337 -17.28 4.77 8.94
C SER A 337 -17.68 4.21 10.31
N GLY A 338 -16.69 3.92 11.16
CA GLY A 338 -16.93 3.43 12.51
C GLY A 338 -17.68 4.43 13.40
N LYS A 339 -17.43 5.74 13.25
CA LYS A 339 -18.17 6.78 13.98
C LYS A 339 -19.62 6.91 13.51
N LEU A 340 -19.87 6.84 12.21
CA LEU A 340 -21.23 6.85 11.66
C LEU A 340 -22.04 5.63 12.13
N SER A 341 -21.44 4.43 12.16
CA SER A 341 -22.10 3.22 12.69
C SER A 341 -22.51 3.39 14.14
N LYS A 342 -21.54 3.78 15.00
CA LYS A 342 -21.79 3.97 16.44
C LYS A 342 -22.84 5.03 16.72
N ALA A 343 -22.88 6.11 15.93
CA ALA A 343 -23.90 7.15 16.06
C ALA A 343 -25.29 6.68 15.61
N ALA A 344 -25.36 5.84 14.56
CA ALA A 344 -26.63 5.24 14.11
C ALA A 344 -27.16 4.20 15.10
N GLU A 345 -26.30 3.47 15.79
CA GLU A 345 -26.68 2.53 16.86
C GLU A 345 -27.19 3.24 18.11
N SER A 346 -26.58 4.37 18.47
CA SER A 346 -26.94 5.13 19.67
C SER A 346 -28.17 6.02 19.50
N SER A 347 -28.49 6.44 18.26
CA SER A 347 -29.59 7.37 17.98
C SER A 347 -30.41 6.97 16.76
N SER A 348 -31.70 6.69 16.99
CA SER A 348 -32.67 6.42 15.93
C SER A 348 -32.86 7.62 14.98
N PHE A 349 -32.72 8.85 15.47
CA PHE A 349 -32.85 10.06 14.65
C PHE A 349 -31.68 10.20 13.67
N ILE A 350 -30.45 9.95 14.14
CA ILE A 350 -29.26 9.96 13.29
C ILE A 350 -29.38 8.83 12.27
N LYS A 351 -29.75 7.63 12.70
CA LYS A 351 -29.99 6.50 11.79
C LYS A 351 -31.01 6.82 10.71
N GLN A 352 -32.14 7.42 11.07
CA GLN A 352 -33.17 7.84 10.10
C GLN A 352 -32.66 8.91 9.12
N ALA A 353 -31.83 9.85 9.57
CA ALA A 353 -31.22 10.86 8.70
C ALA A 353 -30.22 10.22 7.72
N LEU A 354 -29.30 9.37 8.22
CA LEU A 354 -28.27 8.71 7.41
C LEU A 354 -28.86 7.76 6.37
N GLU A 355 -29.84 6.95 6.75
CA GLU A 355 -30.51 6.02 5.81
C GLU A 355 -31.50 6.72 4.87
N GLY A 356 -32.13 7.81 5.33
CA GLY A 356 -33.15 8.52 4.55
C GLY A 356 -32.58 9.51 3.54
N GLU A 357 -31.44 10.11 3.87
CA GLU A 357 -30.75 11.15 3.08
C GLU A 357 -29.34 10.69 2.67
N TYR A 358 -29.13 9.38 2.53
CA TYR A 358 -27.87 8.77 2.10
C TYR A 358 -27.23 9.45 0.87
N PRO A 359 -27.98 9.82 -0.20
CA PRO A 359 -27.36 10.47 -1.36
C PRO A 359 -26.70 11.81 -1.01
N LYS A 360 -27.20 12.52 0.02
CA LYS A 360 -26.55 13.73 0.54
C LYS A 360 -25.24 13.40 1.24
N LEU A 361 -25.19 12.34 2.04
CA LEU A 361 -23.95 11.84 2.63
C LEU A 361 -22.92 11.50 1.56
N LEU A 362 -23.33 10.70 0.57
CA LEU A 362 -22.46 10.29 -0.55
C LEU A 362 -21.92 11.51 -1.31
N ARG A 363 -22.77 12.50 -1.59
CA ARG A 363 -22.36 13.75 -2.23
C ARG A 363 -21.28 14.48 -1.47
N LEU A 364 -21.43 14.64 -0.15
CA LEU A 364 -20.43 15.35 0.65
C LEU A 364 -19.05 14.67 0.60
N HIS A 365 -19.02 13.34 0.60
CA HIS A 365 -17.77 12.58 0.46
C HIS A 365 -17.17 12.68 -0.96
N LEU A 366 -18.00 12.58 -2.01
CA LEU A 366 -17.54 12.74 -3.39
C LEU A 366 -17.06 14.17 -3.69
N ASP A 367 -17.75 15.18 -3.17
CA ASP A 367 -17.36 16.59 -3.33
C ASP A 367 -16.06 16.90 -2.57
N LEU A 368 -15.84 16.31 -1.39
CA LEU A 368 -14.54 16.35 -0.70
C LEU A 368 -13.44 15.74 -1.58
N HIS A 369 -13.69 14.55 -2.14
CA HIS A 369 -12.71 13.86 -2.97
C HIS A 369 -12.38 14.64 -4.24
N LYS A 370 -13.38 15.20 -4.92
CA LYS A 370 -13.17 16.11 -6.06
C LYS A 370 -12.34 17.32 -5.68
N LYS A 371 -12.55 17.89 -4.50
CA LYS A 371 -11.77 19.03 -4.00
C LYS A 371 -10.31 18.64 -3.76
N LEU A 372 -10.06 17.45 -3.20
CA LEU A 372 -8.71 16.89 -3.04
C LEU A 372 -8.06 16.57 -4.40
N GLN A 373 -8.83 16.14 -5.40
CA GLN A 373 -8.31 15.89 -6.75
C GLN A 373 -7.97 17.19 -7.50
N ALA A 374 -8.69 18.28 -7.23
CA ALA A 374 -8.45 19.57 -7.87
C ALA A 374 -7.16 20.27 -7.40
N GLU A 375 -6.69 19.96 -6.18
CA GLU A 375 -5.49 20.56 -5.61
C GLU A 375 -4.23 19.76 -6.05
N PRO A 376 -3.23 20.39 -6.69
CA PRO A 376 -2.09 19.68 -7.29
C PRO A 376 -1.23 18.94 -6.26
N LEU A 377 -1.27 19.36 -5.00
CA LEU A 377 -0.54 18.72 -3.91
C LEU A 377 -1.13 17.35 -3.54
N THR A 378 -2.43 17.15 -3.74
CA THR A 378 -3.21 16.01 -3.26
C THR A 378 -3.73 15.11 -4.38
N ALA A 379 -3.74 15.59 -5.63
CA ALA A 379 -4.38 14.94 -6.78
C ALA A 379 -4.01 13.46 -7.02
N ASN A 380 -2.75 13.09 -6.77
CA ASN A 380 -2.25 11.73 -7.03
C ASN A 380 -2.05 10.89 -5.76
N ILE A 381 -2.36 11.44 -4.58
CA ILE A 381 -2.11 10.78 -3.30
C ILE A 381 -3.35 9.99 -2.84
N PHE A 382 -4.54 10.51 -3.14
CA PHE A 382 -5.81 9.91 -2.72
C PHE A 382 -6.54 9.36 -3.95
N PRO A 383 -6.43 8.05 -4.26
CA PRO A 383 -6.95 7.50 -5.50
C PRO A 383 -8.47 7.33 -5.52
N ASP A 384 -9.11 7.19 -4.36
CA ASP A 384 -10.54 6.97 -4.23
C ASP A 384 -11.20 7.85 -3.16
N ALA A 385 -12.52 8.02 -3.28
CA ALA A 385 -13.33 8.75 -2.30
C ALA A 385 -13.52 7.96 -0.97
N GLY A 386 -13.07 6.70 -0.94
CA GLY A 386 -13.31 5.76 0.15
C GLY A 386 -14.73 5.20 0.17
N ARG A 387 -14.96 4.21 1.04
CA ARG A 387 -16.26 3.53 1.20
C ARG A 387 -17.08 4.06 2.38
N CYS A 388 -16.73 5.21 2.92
CA CYS A 388 -17.41 5.78 4.08
C CYS A 388 -18.89 6.05 3.78
N GLY A 389 -19.78 5.47 4.59
CA GLY A 389 -21.23 5.66 4.49
C GLY A 389 -21.98 4.63 3.64
N HIS A 390 -21.32 3.78 2.84
CA HIS A 390 -22.00 2.76 2.00
C HIS A 390 -22.84 1.76 2.79
N GLN A 391 -22.55 1.57 4.07
CA GLN A 391 -23.37 0.76 4.99
C GLN A 391 -24.85 1.20 5.09
N PHE A 392 -25.18 2.44 4.72
CA PHE A 392 -26.56 2.95 4.72
C PHE A 392 -27.24 2.88 3.35
N GLU A 393 -26.51 2.53 2.29
CA GLU A 393 -27.00 2.50 0.91
C GLU A 393 -28.15 1.50 0.74
N THR A 394 -27.99 0.28 1.26
CA THR A 394 -29.02 -0.77 1.16
C THR A 394 -30.33 -0.36 1.83
N ALA A 395 -30.25 0.33 2.97
CA ALA A 395 -31.43 0.83 3.69
C ALA A 395 -32.13 1.96 2.89
N TYR A 396 -31.36 2.88 2.30
CA TYR A 396 -31.89 3.91 1.40
C TYR A 396 -32.60 3.29 0.19
N LEU A 397 -31.94 2.36 -0.50
CA LEU A 397 -32.49 1.71 -1.69
C LEU A 397 -33.77 0.92 -1.37
N SER A 398 -33.81 0.25 -0.22
CA SER A 398 -35.01 -0.46 0.24
C SER A 398 -36.18 0.50 0.48
N LYS A 399 -35.91 1.67 1.10
CA LYS A 399 -36.91 2.73 1.29
C LYS A 399 -37.35 3.37 -0.04
N SER A 400 -36.43 3.58 -0.97
CA SER A 400 -36.70 4.10 -2.32
C SER A 400 -37.67 3.19 -3.08
N VAL A 401 -37.42 1.87 -3.09
CA VAL A 401 -38.34 0.89 -3.67
C VAL A 401 -39.69 0.94 -2.97
N ALA A 402 -39.73 0.91 -1.64
CA ALA A 402 -40.98 0.93 -0.89
C ALA A 402 -41.82 2.16 -1.24
N ARG A 403 -41.24 3.37 -1.23
CA ARG A 403 -41.93 4.61 -1.63
C ARG A 403 -42.54 4.53 -3.02
N LEU A 404 -41.81 3.97 -3.99
CA LEU A 404 -42.29 3.82 -5.36
C LEU A 404 -43.42 2.77 -5.46
N LEU A 405 -43.28 1.64 -4.77
CA LEU A 405 -44.30 0.58 -4.78
C LEU A 405 -45.56 1.01 -4.01
N ASP A 406 -45.42 1.66 -2.87
CA ASP A 406 -46.55 2.16 -2.06
C ASP A 406 -47.36 3.20 -2.83
N SER A 407 -46.70 4.07 -3.60
CA SER A 407 -47.36 4.98 -4.53
C SER A 407 -48.21 4.20 -5.51
N VAL A 408 -47.69 3.16 -6.17
CA VAL A 408 -48.47 2.31 -7.08
C VAL A 408 -49.61 1.58 -6.36
N HIS A 409 -49.39 1.02 -5.17
CA HIS A 409 -50.45 0.34 -4.41
C HIS A 409 -51.60 1.29 -4.06
N SER A 410 -51.29 2.51 -3.64
CA SER A 410 -52.28 3.54 -3.32
C SER A 410 -53.13 3.92 -4.54
N MET A 411 -52.55 3.97 -5.74
CA MET A 411 -53.27 4.33 -6.97
C MET A 411 -54.31 3.29 -7.38
N PHE A 412 -54.10 2.03 -7.01
CA PHE A 412 -55.00 0.90 -7.31
C PHE A 412 -55.73 0.40 -6.05
N ALA A 413 -55.87 1.25 -5.02
CA ALA A 413 -56.63 0.90 -3.82
C ALA A 413 -58.13 0.82 -4.09
N ASN A 414 -58.61 1.61 -5.06
CA ASN A 414 -59.98 1.56 -5.55
C ASN A 414 -60.04 0.60 -6.75
N GLU A 415 -61.14 -0.13 -6.93
CA GLU A 415 -61.38 -1.01 -8.10
C GLU A 415 -61.63 -0.25 -9.41
N SER A 416 -61.20 1.02 -9.48
CA SER A 416 -61.30 1.90 -10.64
C SER A 416 -59.91 2.17 -11.23
N PRO A 417 -59.81 2.39 -12.56
CA PRO A 417 -58.54 2.76 -13.19
C PRO A 417 -57.96 4.04 -12.56
N PRO A 418 -56.63 4.13 -12.38
CA PRO A 418 -55.99 5.31 -11.81
C PRO A 418 -56.26 6.57 -12.64
N THR A 419 -56.29 7.73 -11.97
CA THR A 419 -56.42 9.02 -12.65
C THR A 419 -55.08 9.56 -13.12
N THR A 420 -55.09 10.59 -13.97
CA THR A 420 -53.86 11.29 -14.39
C THR A 420 -53.16 11.98 -13.22
N GLU A 421 -53.92 12.46 -12.22
CA GLU A 421 -53.36 13.07 -11.00
C GLU A 421 -52.57 12.06 -10.18
N ASP A 422 -53.11 10.85 -10.03
CA ASP A 422 -52.47 9.72 -9.37
C ASP A 422 -51.12 9.40 -10.05
N VAL A 423 -51.10 9.33 -11.39
CA VAL A 423 -49.86 9.12 -12.14
C VAL A 423 -48.89 10.29 -11.93
N ASP A 424 -49.36 11.53 -11.92
CA ASP A 424 -48.50 12.69 -11.68
C ASP A 424 -47.85 12.67 -10.29
N THR A 425 -48.52 12.14 -9.26
CA THR A 425 -47.89 11.93 -7.94
C THR A 425 -46.75 10.92 -8.00
N LEU A 426 -46.94 9.79 -8.69
CA LEU A 426 -45.89 8.80 -8.93
C LEU A 426 -44.73 9.42 -9.72
N ILE A 427 -45.01 10.21 -10.75
CA ILE A 427 -43.98 10.87 -11.57
C ILE A 427 -43.18 11.88 -10.76
N ARG A 428 -43.80 12.62 -9.83
CA ARG A 428 -43.05 13.48 -8.88
C ARG A 428 -42.11 12.64 -8.01
N THR A 429 -42.57 11.50 -7.48
CA THR A 429 -41.71 10.59 -6.71
C THR A 429 -40.57 10.05 -7.56
N VAL A 430 -40.84 9.58 -8.78
CA VAL A 430 -39.83 9.10 -9.74
C VAL A 430 -38.78 10.18 -10.03
N THR A 431 -39.22 11.41 -10.29
CA THR A 431 -38.33 12.54 -10.57
C THR A 431 -37.46 12.88 -9.36
N ASN A 432 -38.03 12.86 -8.15
CA ASN A 432 -37.29 13.13 -6.92
C ASN A 432 -36.26 12.03 -6.61
N GLU A 433 -36.63 10.76 -6.69
CA GLU A 433 -35.71 9.63 -6.48
C GLU A 433 -34.57 9.64 -7.51
N LEU A 434 -34.89 9.89 -8.78
CA LEU A 434 -33.91 9.91 -9.84
C LEU A 434 -32.95 11.11 -9.70
N SER A 435 -33.48 12.32 -9.50
CA SER A 435 -32.67 13.54 -9.36
C SER A 435 -31.66 13.46 -8.21
N VAL A 436 -32.07 12.92 -7.07
CA VAL A 436 -31.21 12.76 -5.89
C VAL A 436 -30.16 11.66 -6.10
N SER A 437 -30.41 10.69 -6.99
CA SER A 437 -29.48 9.61 -7.30
C SER A 437 -28.41 9.95 -8.36
N LEU A 438 -28.53 11.07 -9.08
CA LEU A 438 -27.61 11.50 -10.16
C LEU A 438 -26.16 11.79 -9.70
N ILE A 439 -25.92 11.69 -8.40
CA ILE A 439 -24.63 11.97 -7.76
C ILE A 439 -23.59 10.89 -8.11
N GLU A 440 -24.05 9.66 -8.38
CA GLU A 440 -23.20 8.52 -8.77
C GLU A 440 -23.91 7.63 -9.79
N GLU A 441 -23.16 7.09 -10.75
CA GLU A 441 -23.69 6.21 -11.79
C GLU A 441 -24.28 4.90 -11.23
N ALA A 442 -23.61 4.27 -10.27
CA ALA A 442 -24.06 3.01 -9.67
C ALA A 442 -25.40 3.18 -8.92
N LEU A 443 -25.53 4.29 -8.16
CA LEU A 443 -26.74 4.62 -7.43
C LEU A 443 -27.90 4.93 -8.37
N SER A 444 -27.69 5.78 -9.38
CA SER A 444 -28.72 6.13 -10.37
C SER A 444 -29.20 4.94 -11.19
N LEU A 445 -28.31 4.00 -11.55
CA LEU A 445 -28.68 2.75 -12.20
C LEU A 445 -29.58 1.88 -11.30
N THR A 446 -29.28 1.81 -10.01
CA THR A 446 -30.07 1.00 -9.07
C THR A 446 -31.44 1.63 -8.80
N VAL A 447 -31.51 2.97 -8.71
CA VAL A 447 -32.78 3.70 -8.64
C VAL A 447 -33.60 3.53 -9.93
N ALA A 448 -32.97 3.56 -11.11
CA ALA A 448 -33.64 3.27 -12.38
C ALA A 448 -34.26 1.86 -12.42
N ARG A 449 -33.56 0.85 -11.89
CA ARG A 449 -34.13 -0.52 -11.72
C ARG A 449 -35.32 -0.53 -10.78
N ASN A 450 -35.27 0.25 -9.70
CA ASN A 450 -36.38 0.35 -8.74
C ASN A 450 -37.61 1.01 -9.37
N ILE A 451 -37.42 2.08 -10.16
CA ILE A 451 -38.47 2.69 -10.98
C ILE A 451 -39.03 1.65 -11.96
N GLY A 452 -38.18 0.85 -12.59
CA GLY A 452 -38.61 -0.23 -13.48
C GLY A 452 -39.51 -1.27 -12.80
N LYS A 453 -39.22 -1.63 -11.54
CA LYS A 453 -40.09 -2.50 -10.73
C LYS A 453 -41.47 -1.86 -10.47
N ALA A 454 -41.52 -0.56 -10.19
CA ALA A 454 -42.77 0.16 -9.98
C ALA A 454 -43.61 0.23 -11.26
N VAL A 455 -43.00 0.52 -12.41
CA VAL A 455 -43.67 0.49 -13.73
C VAL A 455 -44.20 -0.91 -14.03
N ARG A 456 -43.43 -1.96 -13.73
CA ARG A 456 -43.89 -3.35 -13.91
C ARG A 456 -45.07 -3.69 -13.01
N LEU A 457 -45.03 -3.29 -11.74
CA LEU A 457 -46.15 -3.49 -10.80
C LEU A 457 -47.40 -2.75 -11.27
N PHE A 458 -47.26 -1.51 -11.75
CA PHE A 458 -48.36 -0.74 -12.34
C PHE A 458 -49.01 -1.50 -13.50
N CYS A 459 -48.20 -2.03 -14.42
CA CYS A 459 -48.71 -2.79 -15.56
C CYS A 459 -49.40 -4.09 -15.13
N LEU A 460 -48.84 -4.80 -14.14
CA LEU A 460 -49.43 -6.03 -13.60
C LEU A 460 -50.80 -5.76 -12.94
N LYS A 461 -50.92 -4.70 -12.15
CA LYS A 461 -52.21 -4.30 -11.56
C LYS A 461 -53.20 -3.86 -12.63
N GLY A 462 -52.75 -3.12 -13.65
CA GLY A 462 -53.56 -2.78 -14.82
C GLY A 462 -54.09 -4.01 -15.56
N GLU A 463 -53.25 -5.03 -15.73
CA GLU A 463 -53.63 -6.31 -16.35
C GLU A 463 -54.68 -7.06 -15.53
N GLN A 464 -54.53 -7.08 -14.20
CA GLN A 464 -55.49 -7.71 -13.27
C GLN A 464 -56.87 -7.03 -13.28
N MET A 465 -56.94 -5.75 -13.68
CA MET A 465 -58.19 -5.02 -13.82
C MET A 465 -58.92 -5.29 -15.14
N LEU A 466 -58.29 -5.92 -16.12
CA LEU A 466 -58.88 -6.04 -17.45
C LEU A 466 -60.14 -6.92 -17.43
N SER A 467 -61.15 -6.46 -18.17
CA SER A 467 -62.31 -7.30 -18.49
C SER A 467 -61.94 -8.25 -19.62
N VAL A 468 -62.09 -9.55 -19.38
CA VAL A 468 -61.76 -10.64 -20.32
C VAL A 468 -63.04 -11.43 -20.61
N ARG A 469 -63.73 -11.15 -21.73
CA ARG A 469 -64.92 -11.87 -22.27
C ARG A 469 -65.43 -11.17 -23.55
N GLY A 470 -66.50 -11.70 -24.17
CA GLY A 470 -67.12 -11.14 -25.38
C GLY A 470 -67.53 -9.67 -25.28
N GLU A 471 -67.83 -9.17 -24.08
CA GLU A 471 -68.08 -7.75 -23.82
C GLU A 471 -66.86 -6.86 -24.09
N ALA A 472 -65.63 -7.39 -23.97
CA ALA A 472 -64.39 -6.64 -24.16
C ALA A 472 -63.92 -6.58 -25.62
N THR A 473 -64.40 -7.49 -26.49
CA THR A 473 -63.86 -7.67 -27.85
C THR A 473 -64.87 -7.42 -28.97
N GLN A 474 -66.16 -7.23 -28.67
CA GLN A 474 -67.18 -6.99 -29.70
C GLN A 474 -66.96 -5.67 -30.46
N VAL A 475 -67.20 -5.64 -31.78
CA VAL A 475 -67.00 -4.44 -32.62
C VAL A 475 -68.30 -3.99 -33.30
N ILE A 476 -69.45 -4.53 -32.88
CA ILE A 476 -70.74 -4.39 -33.58
C ILE A 476 -71.61 -3.27 -33.00
N GLU A 477 -71.50 -3.01 -31.69
CA GLU A 477 -72.34 -2.10 -30.91
C GLU A 477 -71.52 -0.95 -30.28
N PRO A 478 -72.15 0.11 -29.72
CA PRO A 478 -71.44 1.14 -28.95
C PRO A 478 -70.54 0.54 -27.84
N PRO A 479 -69.47 1.25 -27.44
CA PRO A 479 -68.44 0.70 -26.57
C PRO A 479 -69.00 0.27 -25.21
N THR A 480 -68.81 -1.01 -24.87
CA THR A 480 -69.28 -1.58 -23.59
C THR A 480 -68.54 -1.00 -22.39
N CYS A 481 -69.07 -1.17 -21.18
CA CYS A 481 -68.37 -0.80 -19.95
C CYS A 481 -67.00 -1.51 -19.83
N GLY A 482 -66.89 -2.78 -20.25
CA GLY A 482 -65.61 -3.50 -20.27
C GLY A 482 -64.60 -2.94 -21.26
N GLN A 483 -65.05 -2.48 -22.43
CA GLN A 483 -64.21 -1.80 -23.41
C GLN A 483 -63.76 -0.43 -22.93
N GLN A 484 -64.66 0.34 -22.33
CA GLN A 484 -64.34 1.65 -21.74
C GLN A 484 -63.31 1.50 -20.61
N LEU A 485 -63.46 0.48 -19.75
CA LEU A 485 -62.49 0.13 -18.73
C LEU A 485 -61.13 -0.23 -19.34
N ASN A 486 -61.06 -1.18 -20.27
CA ASN A 486 -59.79 -1.60 -20.87
C ASN A 486 -59.10 -0.43 -21.60
N VAL A 487 -59.85 0.39 -22.34
CA VAL A 487 -59.32 1.61 -23.00
C VAL A 487 -58.80 2.61 -21.98
N SER A 488 -59.50 2.81 -20.85
CA SER A 488 -59.02 3.70 -19.79
C SER A 488 -57.69 3.21 -19.17
N VAL A 489 -57.54 1.89 -18.97
CA VAL A 489 -56.29 1.26 -18.49
C VAL A 489 -55.17 1.43 -19.52
N ALA A 490 -55.45 1.25 -20.82
CA ALA A 490 -54.48 1.49 -21.88
C ALA A 490 -54.04 2.96 -21.93
N ASN A 491 -54.98 3.90 -21.84
CA ASN A 491 -54.70 5.33 -21.86
C ASN A 491 -53.83 5.75 -20.68
N ILE A 492 -54.12 5.26 -19.48
CA ILE A 492 -53.34 5.62 -18.29
C ILE A 492 -51.95 4.96 -18.30
N ALA A 493 -51.82 3.74 -18.82
CA ALA A 493 -50.53 3.08 -19.03
C ALA A 493 -49.67 3.82 -20.06
N PHE A 494 -50.27 4.25 -21.18
CA PHE A 494 -49.61 5.08 -22.19
C PHE A 494 -49.19 6.44 -21.62
N TYR A 495 -50.05 7.06 -20.80
CA TYR A 495 -49.75 8.31 -20.12
C TYR A 495 -48.55 8.16 -19.19
N LEU A 496 -48.55 7.15 -18.31
CA LEU A 496 -47.40 6.82 -17.45
C LEU A 496 -46.12 6.63 -18.26
N ALA A 497 -46.19 5.83 -19.33
CA ALA A 497 -45.02 5.56 -20.17
C ALA A 497 -44.46 6.81 -20.83
N THR A 498 -45.34 7.70 -21.31
CA THR A 498 -44.97 8.99 -21.90
C THR A 498 -44.33 9.91 -20.86
N GLN A 499 -44.88 9.96 -19.64
CA GLN A 499 -44.33 10.79 -18.56
C GLN A 499 -42.95 10.30 -18.08
N VAL A 500 -42.79 8.99 -17.85
CA VAL A 500 -41.48 8.41 -17.47
C VAL A 500 -40.46 8.60 -18.59
N ARG A 501 -40.86 8.42 -19.86
CA ARG A 501 -39.98 8.71 -21.01
C ARG A 501 -39.55 10.18 -21.03
N ARG A 502 -40.47 11.11 -20.76
CA ARG A 502 -40.17 12.54 -20.68
C ARG A 502 -39.17 12.86 -19.57
N VAL A 503 -39.29 12.25 -18.40
CA VAL A 503 -38.31 12.38 -17.31
C VAL A 503 -36.94 11.88 -17.75
N ALA A 504 -36.87 10.69 -18.38
CA ALA A 504 -35.63 10.12 -18.89
C ALA A 504 -34.97 10.99 -19.98
N THR A 505 -35.75 11.56 -20.91
CA THR A 505 -35.22 12.45 -21.95
C THR A 505 -34.70 13.76 -21.36
N ASN A 506 -35.43 14.35 -20.41
CA ASN A 506 -35.03 15.61 -19.76
C ASN A 506 -33.72 15.46 -18.96
N MET A 507 -33.46 14.25 -18.43
CA MET A 507 -32.26 13.93 -17.65
C MET A 507 -31.20 13.16 -18.47
N SER A 508 -31.38 13.02 -19.78
CA SER A 508 -30.52 12.17 -20.63
C SER A 508 -29.05 12.61 -20.69
N ALA A 509 -28.77 13.89 -20.48
CA ALA A 509 -27.40 14.42 -20.43
C ALA A 509 -26.64 14.03 -19.15
N THR A 510 -27.34 13.65 -18.09
CA THR A 510 -26.77 13.33 -16.76
C THR A 510 -26.92 11.85 -16.38
N LEU A 511 -27.93 11.17 -16.94
CA LEU A 511 -28.13 9.74 -16.73
C LEU A 511 -27.15 8.91 -17.57
N SER A 512 -26.70 7.79 -16.99
CA SER A 512 -25.89 6.84 -17.76
C SER A 512 -26.72 6.12 -18.84
N PRO A 513 -26.09 5.71 -19.95
CA PRO A 513 -26.76 4.91 -20.99
C PRO A 513 -27.40 3.63 -20.43
N ALA A 514 -26.77 3.02 -19.42
CA ALA A 514 -27.29 1.83 -18.76
C ALA A 514 -28.60 2.11 -17.99
N ALA A 515 -28.69 3.25 -17.29
CA ALA A 515 -29.91 3.65 -16.58
C ALA A 515 -31.06 3.95 -17.56
N VAL A 516 -30.76 4.65 -18.67
CA VAL A 516 -31.75 4.94 -19.72
C VAL A 516 -32.25 3.66 -20.40
N ALA A 517 -31.35 2.70 -20.67
CA ALA A 517 -31.72 1.41 -21.24
C ALA A 517 -32.65 0.62 -20.31
N GLU A 518 -32.39 0.62 -19.00
CA GLU A 518 -33.23 -0.08 -18.02
C GLU A 518 -34.64 0.55 -17.92
N LEU A 519 -34.73 1.88 -17.92
CA LEU A 519 -36.02 2.57 -17.97
C LEU A 519 -36.77 2.25 -19.26
N THR A 520 -36.10 2.28 -20.41
CA THR A 520 -36.69 1.97 -21.71
C THR A 520 -37.22 0.53 -21.76
N LYS A 521 -36.46 -0.41 -21.20
CA LYS A 521 -36.87 -1.81 -21.05
C LYS A 521 -38.12 -1.93 -20.18
N ALA A 522 -38.19 -1.20 -19.05
CA ALA A 522 -39.36 -1.21 -18.18
C ALA A 522 -40.61 -0.63 -18.86
N LEU A 523 -40.45 0.40 -19.69
CA LEU A 523 -41.53 0.99 -20.50
C LEU A 523 -42.12 0.00 -21.51
N GLY A 524 -41.34 -1.00 -21.96
CA GLY A 524 -41.85 -2.08 -22.80
C GLY A 524 -43.00 -2.88 -22.17
N ASN A 525 -43.13 -2.88 -20.83
CA ASN A 525 -44.28 -3.51 -20.15
C ASN A 525 -45.58 -2.74 -20.40
N ALA A 526 -45.54 -1.41 -20.48
CA ALA A 526 -46.72 -0.59 -20.79
C ALA A 526 -47.14 -0.77 -22.25
N ASP A 527 -46.17 -0.88 -23.17
CA ASP A 527 -46.44 -1.22 -24.57
C ASP A 527 -47.05 -2.62 -24.70
N HIS A 528 -46.60 -3.58 -23.89
CA HIS A 528 -47.17 -4.93 -23.86
C HIS A 528 -48.61 -4.92 -23.37
N LEU A 529 -48.91 -4.26 -22.24
CA LEU A 529 -50.27 -4.11 -21.72
C LEU A 529 -51.20 -3.45 -22.76
N THR A 530 -50.73 -2.39 -23.40
CA THR A 530 -51.49 -1.70 -24.45
C THR A 530 -51.80 -2.63 -25.63
N LYS A 531 -50.84 -3.45 -26.05
CA LYS A 531 -51.02 -4.45 -27.10
C LYS A 531 -51.99 -5.56 -26.69
N LEU A 532 -51.95 -6.03 -25.44
CA LEU A 532 -52.90 -7.02 -24.93
C LEU A 532 -54.35 -6.53 -25.02
N ILE A 533 -54.56 -5.22 -24.83
CA ILE A 533 -55.88 -4.60 -24.90
C ILE A 533 -56.33 -4.36 -26.35
N ILE A 534 -55.44 -3.84 -27.20
CA ILE A 534 -55.79 -3.42 -28.58
C ILE A 534 -55.85 -4.61 -29.55
N ASN A 535 -54.93 -5.59 -29.44
CA ASN A 535 -54.82 -6.67 -30.42
C ASN A 535 -56.13 -7.47 -30.60
N PRO A 536 -56.87 -7.85 -29.53
CA PRO A 536 -58.14 -8.56 -29.70
C PRO A 536 -59.21 -7.75 -30.44
N LEU A 537 -59.27 -6.43 -30.20
CA LEU A 537 -60.18 -5.52 -30.92
C LEU A 537 -59.80 -5.43 -32.40
N LEU A 538 -58.50 -5.33 -32.68
CA LEU A 538 -57.97 -5.24 -34.02
C LEU A 538 -58.19 -6.54 -34.81
N GLU A 539 -57.99 -7.70 -34.16
CA GLU A 539 -58.26 -9.01 -34.73
C GLU A 539 -59.75 -9.18 -35.05
N THR A 540 -60.64 -8.79 -34.13
CA THR A 540 -62.09 -8.87 -34.35
C THR A 540 -62.57 -7.92 -35.45
N ALA A 541 -61.98 -6.74 -35.57
CA ALA A 541 -62.32 -5.78 -36.63
C ALA A 541 -61.81 -6.20 -38.01
N ILE A 542 -60.65 -6.86 -38.08
CA ILE A 542 -60.01 -7.24 -39.34
C ILE A 542 -60.47 -8.62 -39.84
N SER A 543 -60.78 -9.56 -38.93
CA SER A 543 -61.19 -10.93 -39.29
C SER A 543 -62.35 -10.99 -40.31
N PRO A 544 -63.39 -10.13 -40.24
CA PRO A 544 -64.44 -10.07 -41.27
C PRO A 544 -63.95 -9.58 -42.63
N LEU A 545 -62.94 -8.72 -42.66
CA LEU A 545 -62.36 -8.14 -43.87
C LEU A 545 -61.35 -9.08 -44.55
N CYS A 546 -60.72 -9.98 -43.79
CA CYS A 546 -59.73 -10.93 -44.29
C CYS A 546 -59.71 -12.19 -43.42
N LYS A 547 -60.32 -13.28 -43.91
CA LYS A 547 -60.43 -14.55 -43.17
C LYS A 547 -59.13 -15.33 -43.18
N GLN A 548 -58.33 -15.18 -44.24
CA GLN A 548 -56.97 -15.72 -44.31
C GLN A 548 -56.02 -14.66 -44.88
N LEU A 549 -54.90 -14.37 -44.19
CA LEU A 549 -53.94 -13.38 -44.68
C LEU A 549 -53.38 -13.69 -46.08
N THR A 550 -53.49 -14.93 -46.55
CA THR A 550 -53.15 -15.36 -47.91
C THR A 550 -54.08 -14.78 -48.99
N GLU A 551 -55.31 -14.39 -48.64
CA GLU A 551 -56.30 -13.76 -49.55
C GLU A 551 -55.90 -12.33 -49.97
N LEU A 552 -55.06 -11.66 -49.16
CA LEU A 552 -54.42 -10.38 -49.53
C LEU A 552 -53.39 -10.52 -50.67
N GLY A 553 -53.17 -11.75 -51.16
CA GLY A 553 -52.49 -12.04 -52.41
C GLY A 553 -51.08 -11.49 -52.49
N ARG A 554 -50.78 -10.77 -53.57
CA ARG A 554 -49.44 -10.22 -53.84
C ARG A 554 -49.01 -9.19 -52.81
N ASN A 555 -49.92 -8.38 -52.28
CA ASN A 555 -49.60 -7.31 -51.32
C ASN A 555 -49.12 -7.87 -49.98
N TYR A 556 -49.78 -8.93 -49.47
CA TYR A 556 -49.32 -9.60 -48.25
C TYR A 556 -47.99 -10.33 -48.44
N LYS A 557 -47.81 -11.03 -49.57
CA LYS A 557 -46.54 -11.68 -49.91
C LYS A 557 -45.40 -10.65 -50.00
N LEU A 558 -45.64 -9.51 -50.65
CA LEU A 558 -44.69 -8.40 -50.74
C LEU A 558 -44.35 -7.85 -49.36
N LEU A 559 -45.35 -7.57 -48.52
CA LEU A 559 -45.13 -7.01 -47.17
C LEU A 559 -44.35 -7.99 -46.29
N ARG A 560 -44.63 -9.29 -46.37
CA ARG A 560 -43.90 -10.34 -45.63
C ARG A 560 -42.46 -10.50 -46.12
N ALA A 561 -42.23 -10.45 -47.44
CA ALA A 561 -40.90 -10.51 -48.03
C ALA A 561 -40.08 -9.25 -47.77
N PHE A 562 -40.73 -8.08 -47.69
CA PHE A 562 -40.08 -6.80 -47.48
C PHE A 562 -39.79 -6.50 -46.00
N ARG A 563 -40.62 -6.98 -45.06
CA ARG A 563 -40.44 -6.77 -43.61
C ARG A 563 -39.00 -7.00 -43.10
N PRO A 564 -38.32 -8.12 -43.39
CA PRO A 564 -36.94 -8.32 -42.94
C PRO A 564 -35.93 -7.33 -43.59
N LEU A 565 -36.22 -6.81 -44.78
CA LEU A 565 -35.33 -5.91 -45.51
C LEU A 565 -35.28 -4.49 -44.93
N VAL A 566 -36.32 -4.08 -44.18
CA VAL A 566 -36.37 -2.76 -43.53
C VAL A 566 -35.20 -2.55 -42.57
N SER A 567 -34.83 -3.60 -41.82
CA SER A 567 -33.73 -3.58 -40.85
C SER A 567 -32.42 -4.20 -41.35
N ALA A 568 -32.40 -4.82 -42.53
CA ALA A 568 -31.23 -5.52 -43.07
C ALA A 568 -30.06 -4.58 -43.43
N ALA A 569 -28.84 -5.08 -43.51
CA ALA A 569 -27.70 -4.29 -44.00
C ALA A 569 -27.88 -3.96 -45.50
N PRO A 570 -27.37 -2.82 -46.01
CA PRO A 570 -27.53 -2.45 -47.42
C PRO A 570 -27.10 -3.54 -48.42
N GLN A 571 -26.04 -4.29 -48.10
CA GLN A 571 -25.56 -5.40 -48.91
C GLN A 571 -26.53 -6.60 -48.90
N GLU A 572 -27.08 -6.95 -47.72
CA GLU A 572 -28.09 -8.01 -47.58
C GLU A 572 -29.37 -7.68 -48.36
N VAL A 573 -29.72 -6.40 -48.45
CA VAL A 573 -30.82 -5.94 -49.32
C VAL A 573 -30.49 -6.19 -50.79
N ALA A 574 -29.27 -5.88 -51.25
CA ALA A 574 -28.84 -6.06 -52.65
C ALA A 574 -28.72 -7.53 -53.09
N ASP A 575 -28.50 -8.43 -52.14
CA ASP A 575 -28.37 -9.87 -52.35
C ASP A 575 -29.69 -10.64 -52.12
N CYS A 576 -30.78 -9.93 -51.84
CA CYS A 576 -32.09 -10.56 -51.61
C CYS A 576 -32.59 -11.29 -52.87
N PRO A 577 -32.88 -12.60 -52.80
CA PRO A 577 -33.29 -13.40 -53.96
C PRO A 577 -34.70 -13.08 -54.45
N LEU A 578 -35.50 -12.35 -53.65
CA LEU A 578 -36.87 -11.96 -53.97
C LEU A 578 -36.95 -10.60 -54.70
N LEU A 579 -35.81 -9.93 -54.91
CA LEU A 579 -35.73 -8.68 -55.68
C LEU A 579 -36.13 -8.89 -57.14
N GLY A 580 -36.93 -7.98 -57.67
CA GLY A 580 -37.48 -8.02 -59.03
C GLY A 580 -38.70 -8.93 -59.19
N ASP A 581 -38.71 -10.10 -58.53
CA ASP A 581 -39.82 -11.03 -58.63
C ASP A 581 -41.00 -10.62 -57.74
N LEU A 582 -40.80 -10.61 -56.43
CA LEU A 582 -41.83 -10.25 -55.46
C LEU A 582 -41.64 -8.84 -54.90
N VAL A 583 -40.40 -8.43 -54.65
CA VAL A 583 -40.04 -7.10 -54.13
C VAL A 583 -39.51 -6.24 -55.28
N PRO A 584 -40.19 -5.14 -55.66
CA PRO A 584 -39.69 -4.23 -56.70
C PRO A 584 -38.31 -3.64 -56.33
N HIS A 585 -37.44 -3.48 -57.33
CA HIS A 585 -36.12 -2.86 -57.15
C HIS A 585 -36.26 -1.40 -56.71
N SER A 586 -37.27 -0.70 -57.24
CA SER A 586 -37.62 0.67 -56.84
C SER A 586 -37.93 0.77 -55.35
N LEU A 587 -38.67 -0.19 -54.78
CA LEU A 587 -39.04 -0.21 -53.37
C LEU A 587 -37.82 -0.46 -52.46
N ALA A 588 -36.93 -1.37 -52.85
CA ALA A 588 -35.68 -1.62 -52.13
C ALA A 588 -34.74 -0.40 -52.15
N LEU A 589 -34.65 0.27 -53.30
CA LEU A 589 -33.91 1.53 -53.43
C LEU A 589 -34.51 2.62 -52.54
N THR A 590 -35.83 2.84 -52.56
CA THR A 590 -36.50 3.83 -51.69
C THR A 590 -36.26 3.54 -50.21
N CYS A 591 -36.23 2.25 -49.81
CA CYS A 591 -35.88 1.84 -48.46
C CYS A 591 -34.46 2.28 -48.07
N LEU A 592 -33.49 2.05 -48.95
CA LEU A 592 -32.10 2.44 -48.70
C LEU A 592 -31.92 3.96 -48.75
N PHE A 593 -32.67 4.68 -49.59
CA PHE A 593 -32.71 6.15 -49.58
C PHE A 593 -33.22 6.71 -48.25
N SER A 594 -34.21 6.09 -47.63
CA SER A 594 -34.71 6.52 -46.31
C SER A 594 -33.67 6.40 -45.18
N ARG A 595 -32.63 5.58 -45.41
CA ARG A 595 -31.51 5.33 -44.48
C ARG A 595 -30.22 6.02 -44.93
N ALA A 596 -30.23 6.68 -46.09
CA ALA A 596 -29.09 7.38 -46.63
C ALA A 596 -28.93 8.75 -45.98
N PRO A 597 -27.71 9.33 -45.95
CA PRO A 597 -27.49 10.68 -45.47
C PRO A 597 -28.32 11.70 -46.27
N PRO A 598 -28.65 12.86 -45.68
CA PRO A 598 -29.55 13.87 -46.26
C PRO A 598 -29.07 14.47 -47.60
N GLU A 599 -27.81 14.22 -47.96
CA GLU A 599 -27.18 14.64 -49.22
C GLU A 599 -27.60 13.76 -50.42
N LEU A 600 -28.08 12.54 -50.17
CA LEU A 600 -28.36 11.50 -51.16
C LEU A 600 -29.81 11.48 -51.72
N PRO A 601 -30.89 11.76 -50.95
CA PRO A 601 -32.26 11.72 -51.48
C PRO A 601 -32.62 12.93 -52.37
N ALA A 602 -33.60 12.74 -53.25
CA ALA A 602 -34.20 13.83 -54.03
C ALA A 602 -34.97 14.80 -53.10
N ASN A 603 -34.90 16.11 -53.38
CA ASN A 603 -35.59 17.21 -52.65
C ASN A 603 -37.13 17.17 -52.82
N TRP A 604 -37.76 16.02 -52.65
CA TRP A 604 -39.21 15.86 -52.68
C TRP A 604 -39.72 15.71 -51.26
N SER A 605 -40.85 16.35 -50.95
CA SER A 605 -41.56 16.06 -49.71
C SER A 605 -42.11 14.63 -49.75
N ILE A 606 -42.29 14.01 -48.57
CA ILE A 606 -42.84 12.66 -48.43
C ILE A 606 -44.21 12.56 -49.11
N ASP A 607 -45.07 13.57 -48.94
CA ASP A 607 -46.40 13.63 -49.56
C ASP A 607 -46.34 13.63 -51.08
N ARG A 608 -45.42 14.41 -51.66
CA ARG A 608 -45.24 14.49 -53.12
C ARG A 608 -44.69 13.17 -53.68
N LEU A 609 -43.75 12.55 -52.98
CA LEU A 609 -43.20 11.25 -53.37
C LEU A 609 -44.26 10.15 -53.32
N SER A 610 -45.08 10.11 -52.26
CA SER A 610 -46.16 9.14 -52.13
C SER A 610 -47.18 9.28 -53.26
N GLN A 611 -47.69 10.49 -53.50
CA GLN A 611 -48.66 10.76 -54.57
C GLN A 611 -48.11 10.40 -55.97
N TRP A 612 -46.83 10.67 -56.20
CA TRP A 612 -46.19 10.31 -57.47
C TRP A 612 -46.02 8.80 -57.63
N LEU A 613 -45.59 8.09 -56.58
CA LEU A 613 -45.47 6.64 -56.59
C LEU A 613 -46.82 5.94 -56.79
N ASP A 614 -47.90 6.49 -56.22
CA ASP A 614 -49.26 5.95 -56.40
C ASP A 614 -49.78 6.10 -57.83
N SER A 615 -49.44 7.20 -58.49
CA SER A 615 -49.82 7.49 -59.89
C SER A 615 -48.94 6.79 -60.93
N HIS A 616 -47.68 6.49 -60.62
CA HIS A 616 -46.72 5.88 -61.54
C HIS A 616 -46.40 4.45 -61.09
N LYS A 617 -47.17 3.47 -61.58
CA LYS A 617 -47.03 2.05 -61.22
C LYS A 617 -45.96 1.30 -62.04
N ASP A 618 -45.47 1.92 -63.10
CA ASP A 618 -44.44 1.31 -63.95
C ASP A 618 -43.07 1.32 -63.27
N GLU A 619 -42.47 0.14 -63.15
CA GLU A 619 -41.20 -0.03 -62.42
C GLU A 619 -40.06 0.70 -63.11
N LYS A 620 -40.05 0.73 -64.45
CA LYS A 620 -39.01 1.42 -65.22
C LYS A 620 -39.03 2.92 -64.97
N GLN A 621 -40.21 3.55 -64.98
CA GLN A 621 -40.36 4.97 -64.65
C GLN A 621 -39.91 5.29 -63.21
N ARG A 622 -40.21 4.41 -62.25
CA ARG A 622 -39.73 4.56 -60.86
C ARG A 622 -38.21 4.47 -60.75
N LEU A 623 -37.59 3.53 -61.47
CA LEU A 623 -36.13 3.41 -61.53
C LEU A 623 -35.48 4.60 -62.22
N GLU A 624 -36.09 5.18 -63.26
CA GLU A 624 -35.63 6.41 -63.92
C GLU A 624 -35.64 7.62 -62.96
N LEU A 625 -36.68 7.77 -62.14
CA LEU A 625 -36.74 8.80 -61.10
C LEU A 625 -35.59 8.65 -60.10
N LEU A 626 -35.37 7.43 -59.59
CA LEU A 626 -34.32 7.14 -58.61
C LEU A 626 -32.92 7.25 -59.23
N SER A 627 -32.75 6.89 -60.50
CA SER A 627 -31.54 7.12 -61.28
C SER A 627 -31.21 8.61 -61.37
N GLY A 628 -32.21 9.47 -61.63
CA GLY A 628 -32.03 10.92 -61.64
C GLY A 628 -31.54 11.47 -60.29
N ALA A 629 -32.01 10.92 -59.18
CA ALA A 629 -31.55 11.29 -57.83
C ALA A 629 -30.07 10.90 -57.60
N LEU A 630 -29.68 9.69 -57.99
CA LEU A 630 -28.29 9.21 -57.87
C LEU A 630 -27.33 10.00 -58.76
N GLN A 631 -27.74 10.33 -59.99
CA GLN A 631 -26.97 11.17 -60.90
C GLN A 631 -26.76 12.58 -60.34
N LYS A 632 -27.80 13.16 -59.72
CA LYS A 632 -27.70 14.46 -59.06
C LYS A 632 -26.70 14.41 -57.90
N TYR A 633 -26.77 13.39 -57.04
CA TYR A 633 -25.78 13.19 -55.98
C TYR A 633 -24.36 13.04 -56.55
N GLN A 634 -24.18 12.24 -57.60
CA GLN A 634 -22.89 12.08 -58.28
C GLN A 634 -22.33 13.42 -58.79
N GLN A 635 -23.17 14.28 -59.35
CA GLN A 635 -22.78 15.62 -59.78
C GLN A 635 -22.41 16.52 -58.60
N THR A 636 -23.14 16.46 -57.48
CA THR A 636 -22.83 17.22 -56.25
C THR A 636 -21.49 16.80 -55.65
N VAL A 637 -21.21 15.50 -55.53
CA VAL A 637 -19.92 14.98 -55.03
C VAL A 637 -18.76 15.45 -55.92
N ARG A 638 -18.96 15.46 -57.25
CA ARG A 638 -17.98 15.99 -58.22
C ARG A 638 -17.77 17.50 -58.11
N GLN A 639 -18.84 18.28 -57.91
CA GLN A 639 -18.74 19.74 -57.73
C GLN A 639 -18.07 20.13 -56.41
N GLN A 640 -18.23 19.30 -55.36
CA GLN A 640 -17.64 19.52 -54.04
C GLN A 640 -16.21 18.94 -53.90
N ASN A 641 -15.61 18.40 -54.98
CA ASN A 641 -14.27 17.79 -54.99
C ASN A 641 -14.06 16.71 -53.89
N GLN A 642 -15.10 15.96 -53.53
CA GLN A 642 -14.99 14.88 -52.56
C GLN A 642 -14.30 13.66 -53.19
N GLN A 643 -13.35 13.03 -52.48
CA GLN A 643 -12.56 11.91 -53.02
C GLN A 643 -13.25 10.53 -52.94
N SER A 644 -14.37 10.42 -52.22
CA SER A 644 -15.08 9.16 -52.02
C SER A 644 -16.59 9.35 -51.97
N PHE A 645 -17.34 8.42 -52.58
CA PHE A 645 -18.79 8.34 -52.42
C PHE A 645 -19.17 7.77 -51.05
N HIS A 646 -20.36 8.09 -50.56
CA HIS A 646 -20.91 7.42 -49.38
C HIS A 646 -20.98 5.89 -49.59
N PRO A 647 -20.66 5.05 -48.58
CA PRO A 647 -20.58 3.58 -48.73
C PRO A 647 -21.83 2.90 -49.28
N VAL A 648 -23.00 3.53 -49.14
CA VAL A 648 -24.30 3.01 -49.65
C VAL A 648 -24.47 3.29 -51.15
N TYR A 649 -23.77 4.28 -51.71
CA TYR A 649 -23.94 4.69 -53.11
C TYR A 649 -23.59 3.58 -54.12
N PRO A 650 -22.45 2.84 -54.00
CA PRO A 650 -22.16 1.72 -54.89
C PRO A 650 -23.22 0.62 -54.85
N ILE A 651 -23.81 0.39 -53.67
CA ILE A 651 -24.87 -0.62 -53.46
C ILE A 651 -26.18 -0.17 -54.11
N LEU A 652 -26.53 1.11 -53.99
CA LEU A 652 -27.67 1.70 -54.70
C LEU A 652 -27.51 1.59 -56.22
N MET A 653 -26.31 1.86 -56.74
CA MET A 653 -26.01 1.69 -58.17
C MET A 653 -26.11 0.22 -58.61
N GLN A 654 -25.61 -0.71 -57.79
CA GLN A 654 -25.73 -2.15 -58.06
C GLN A 654 -27.19 -2.60 -58.15
N ILE A 655 -28.06 -2.17 -57.23
CA ILE A 655 -29.50 -2.50 -57.25
C ILE A 655 -30.20 -1.83 -58.44
N LEU A 656 -29.83 -0.59 -58.77
CA LEU A 656 -30.37 0.14 -59.91
C LEU A 656 -30.03 -0.54 -61.25
N GLU A 657 -28.78 -0.95 -61.44
CA GLU A 657 -28.32 -1.67 -62.63
C GLU A 657 -29.03 -3.01 -62.78
N LYS A 658 -29.12 -3.80 -61.71
CA LYS A 658 -29.93 -5.04 -61.67
C LYS A 658 -31.39 -4.77 -62.03
N GLY A 659 -31.98 -3.68 -61.52
CA GLY A 659 -33.35 -3.28 -61.83
C GLY A 659 -33.61 -2.95 -63.30
N PHE A 660 -32.70 -2.21 -63.94
CA PHE A 660 -32.80 -1.92 -65.38
C PHE A 660 -32.58 -3.16 -66.26
N GLN A 661 -31.68 -4.05 -65.88
CA GLN A 661 -31.48 -5.35 -66.56
C GLN A 661 -32.74 -6.22 -66.46
N PHE A 662 -33.34 -6.29 -65.26
CA PHE A 662 -34.53 -7.08 -65.00
C PHE A 662 -35.77 -6.56 -65.74
N THR A 663 -35.95 -5.24 -65.82
CA THR A 663 -37.05 -4.62 -66.60
C THR A 663 -36.86 -4.74 -68.11
N SER A 664 -35.61 -4.83 -68.58
CA SER A 664 -35.30 -5.03 -70.01
C SER A 664 -35.47 -6.49 -70.45
N SER A 665 -35.28 -7.45 -69.54
CA SER A 665 -35.44 -8.89 -69.79
C SER A 665 -36.90 -9.39 -69.80
N LYS A 666 -37.86 -8.57 -69.34
CA LYS A 666 -39.30 -8.91 -69.27
C LYS A 666 -40.12 -8.39 -70.48
N LYS A 667 -39.45 -7.93 -71.56
CA LYS A 667 -40.08 -7.48 -72.80
C LYS A 667 -40.38 -8.60 -73.76
#